data_AF-A0A1Y6BGS2-F1
#
_entry.id   AF-A0A1Y6BGS2-F1
#
_cell.length_a   1.000
_cell.length_b   1.000
_cell.length_c   1.000
_cell.angle_alpha   90.00
_cell.angle_beta   90.00
_cell.angle_gamma   90.00
#
_symmetry.space_group_name_H-M   'P 1'
#
loop_
_entity.id
_entity.type
_entity.pdbx_description
1 polymer ?
#
loop_
_entity_poly.entity_id
_entity_poly.type
_entity_poly.pdbx_seq_one_letter_code
_entity_poly.pdbx_strand_id
1 'polypeptide(L)'
;MPNALTGQDGNWSIGYSFDRPYSTLWTNVTMLPALQVSARYVSVMGVPGFTDANYGGGYGRYKDKVFDAKLKLLEEGEWTPALAFGKTDLFGTELFKGHYVAATKNFGPLETTLGYGKGRIDGPFGGVRWRPSSLPNWALVAEYDNNNYRNDFNADKTFASERSPGLATGVEYRWGWLSLQAAHQRSHNSINAMVNIPLSEKEFVPKIYEPAPYAETRPRPTDKEWRSDSTHASALRLALEKQDYKLVQVQYTRGTLSLQLSNSRISNMGRAVGRAVRTALMFAPLETRTIKVTYTETDLPVATFEFFNLERLQDYLNGKISREEFRKFYLLRAATPDDDLAENDAKELGAGLKDNENLSVLFSEDGDFVQLKQQDSESNRFKLAPKLSFYFNDPSGALHYDINLSASYDKRLAKGLYLNSTVAATVLEDVSAVKQPSNSLLPHVRSDVAEYKRGSKAKLYQLMLNKYYQPAPEWYGRVSAGIYEEMYGGAGGQLLYAPTASRWAVDIAVDALKQRDFDGLGFRPYSTVTALASMHYKLPYGMTATARAGRFLAKDNGVRFELKRRFQSGVEIGAWYTYTDGKDITSPGTPSAPYHDRGIFFTLPLSSMLTFDSKSKAGFSISPWTRDVGQMVTSPGDLYSILEDPSQDMNVFDGLGNFAERADEQSHPGVAPPVERYNPWPRVRLRLDDSASALPDLPGSLKGGLLAAGAIGIASLSDKRWDNFIRDHKDNRLLKGWDSFSSVAPWLGVGAAGAAMMLGNDRFSNTGLIALQSAAVAGGSSLLIKQAVNRSRPEPDSGHWATQSAGKSKSDSSFPSNHAAMAFALATPFAEEYDAPWLYGVATASSLGRTAQRKHWLSDTVAGGLIGYVAGHWLWKAQRNEGRYQTGLNLGPDQIGVTVQKSY
;
A
#
# COMPACT_ATOMS: atom_id res chain seq x y z
N MET A 1 -12.36 -17.72 17.92
CA MET A 1 -12.04 -18.68 16.84
C MET A 1 -12.20 -18.00 15.48
N PRO A 2 -11.65 -18.55 14.38
CA PRO A 2 -11.89 -17.99 13.06
C PRO A 2 -13.37 -18.10 12.64
N ASN A 3 -13.81 -17.16 11.81
CA ASN A 3 -15.11 -17.18 11.13
C ASN A 3 -14.95 -16.77 9.67
N ALA A 4 -16.02 -16.93 8.88
CA ALA A 4 -16.05 -16.59 7.47
C ALA A 4 -16.26 -15.09 7.20
N LEU A 5 -16.71 -14.35 8.23
CA LEU A 5 -16.99 -12.92 8.09
C LEU A 5 -15.69 -12.11 8.06
N THR A 6 -15.65 -11.15 7.15
CA THR A 6 -14.72 -10.02 7.17
C THR A 6 -15.42 -8.85 7.87
N GLY A 7 -14.64 -7.93 8.46
CA GLY A 7 -15.22 -6.68 8.97
C GLY A 7 -15.84 -5.86 7.82
N GLN A 8 -16.53 -4.76 8.16
CA GLN A 8 -16.89 -3.78 7.14
C GLN A 8 -15.64 -3.28 6.41
N ASP A 9 -15.80 -2.83 5.17
CA ASP A 9 -14.70 -2.31 4.37
C ASP A 9 -14.00 -1.17 5.13
N GLY A 10 -12.67 -1.22 5.20
CA GLY A 10 -11.88 -0.24 5.97
C GLY A 10 -12.06 -0.30 7.48
N ASN A 11 -12.66 -1.34 8.05
CA ASN A 11 -12.64 -1.51 9.51
C ASN A 11 -11.23 -1.88 9.98
N TRP A 12 -10.61 -1.00 10.78
CA TRP A 12 -9.35 -1.24 11.47
C TRP A 12 -9.60 -1.50 12.95
N SER A 13 -9.06 -2.59 13.46
CA SER A 13 -9.14 -2.96 14.87
C SER A 13 -7.75 -3.12 15.43
N ILE A 14 -7.47 -2.56 16.60
CA ILE A 14 -6.25 -2.82 17.37
C ILE A 14 -6.63 -3.30 18.76
N GLY A 15 -5.94 -4.29 19.29
CA GLY A 15 -6.29 -4.85 20.59
C GLY A 15 -5.15 -5.58 21.27
N TYR A 16 -5.38 -5.86 22.55
CA TYR A 16 -4.51 -6.68 23.37
C TYR A 16 -5.31 -7.85 23.92
N SER A 17 -4.79 -9.06 23.75
CA SER A 17 -5.35 -10.26 24.35
C SER A 17 -4.34 -10.93 25.26
N PHE A 18 -4.85 -11.44 26.38
CA PHE A 18 -4.11 -12.30 27.29
C PHE A 18 -4.82 -13.65 27.34
N ASP A 19 -4.12 -14.69 26.88
CA ASP A 19 -4.62 -16.06 26.80
C ASP A 19 -3.47 -17.03 27.10
N ARG A 20 -3.31 -17.39 28.37
CA ARG A 20 -2.11 -18.07 28.90
C ARG A 20 -1.69 -19.28 28.02
N PRO A 21 -0.39 -19.42 27.67
CA PRO A 21 0.77 -18.59 28.03
C PRO A 21 1.01 -17.38 27.10
N TYR A 22 0.10 -17.04 26.21
CA TYR A 22 0.29 -16.01 25.19
C TYR A 22 -0.26 -14.65 25.63
N SER A 23 0.56 -13.62 25.46
CA SER A 23 0.13 -12.22 25.54
C SER A 23 0.31 -11.62 24.16
N THR A 24 -0.76 -11.13 23.53
CA THR A 24 -0.74 -10.76 22.12
C THR A 24 -1.23 -9.33 21.95
N LEU A 25 -0.38 -8.45 21.41
CA LEU A 25 -0.82 -7.22 20.78
C LEU A 25 -1.17 -7.54 19.33
N TRP A 26 -2.38 -7.23 18.89
CA TRP A 26 -2.84 -7.57 17.54
C TRP A 26 -3.53 -6.41 16.86
N THR A 27 -3.48 -6.41 15.53
CA THR A 27 -4.16 -5.43 14.68
C THR A 27 -4.75 -6.13 13.47
N ASN A 28 -5.99 -5.81 13.13
CA ASN A 28 -6.73 -6.38 12.01
C ASN A 28 -7.23 -5.25 11.12
N VAL A 29 -7.02 -5.35 9.82
CA VAL A 29 -7.56 -4.39 8.85
C VAL A 29 -8.33 -5.15 7.78
N THR A 30 -9.58 -4.76 7.53
CA THR A 30 -10.30 -5.16 6.33
C THR A 30 -9.76 -4.37 5.14
N MET A 31 -8.67 -4.87 4.55
CA MET A 31 -7.96 -4.25 3.43
C MET A 31 -8.77 -4.23 2.14
N LEU A 32 -9.72 -5.14 1.95
CA LEU A 32 -10.75 -5.13 0.91
C LEU A 32 -12.02 -5.80 1.49
N PRO A 33 -13.22 -5.62 0.93
CA PRO A 33 -14.42 -6.32 1.43
C PRO A 33 -14.27 -7.84 1.53
N ALA A 34 -13.42 -8.42 0.68
CA ALA A 34 -13.10 -9.84 0.67
C ALA A 34 -11.78 -10.20 1.38
N LEU A 35 -10.91 -9.24 1.74
CA LEU A 35 -9.58 -9.51 2.30
C LEU A 35 -9.42 -8.82 3.65
N GLN A 36 -9.22 -9.61 4.69
CA GLN A 36 -8.80 -9.15 6.00
C GLN A 36 -7.36 -9.59 6.26
N VAL A 37 -6.51 -8.64 6.64
CA VAL A 37 -5.11 -8.88 7.02
C VAL A 37 -4.99 -8.62 8.51
N SER A 38 -4.22 -9.46 9.21
CA SER A 38 -4.00 -9.35 10.65
C SER A 38 -2.51 -9.44 10.94
N ALA A 39 -2.01 -8.63 11.87
CA ALA A 39 -0.67 -8.71 12.39
C ALA A 39 -0.73 -8.88 13.91
N ARG A 40 0.10 -9.77 14.45
CA ARG A 40 0.14 -10.10 15.87
C ARG A 40 1.58 -10.08 16.37
N TYR A 41 1.78 -9.48 17.52
CA TYR A 41 3.01 -9.53 18.28
C TYR A 41 2.78 -10.36 19.52
N VAL A 42 3.25 -11.61 19.49
CA VAL A 42 2.94 -12.65 20.47
C VAL A 42 4.10 -12.81 21.43
N SER A 43 3.91 -12.49 22.71
CA SER A 43 4.86 -12.83 23.78
C SER A 43 4.51 -14.17 24.40
N VAL A 44 5.50 -15.04 24.54
CA VAL A 44 5.34 -16.39 25.11
C VAL A 44 5.87 -16.41 26.54
N MET A 45 4.97 -16.60 27.51
CA MET A 45 5.33 -16.70 28.92
C MET A 45 6.09 -18.00 29.21
N GLY A 46 7.17 -17.90 29.98
CA GLY A 46 8.00 -19.05 30.39
C GLY A 46 9.17 -19.35 29.46
N VAL A 47 9.25 -18.70 28.29
CA VAL A 47 10.36 -18.86 27.35
C VAL A 47 11.22 -17.59 27.35
N PRO A 48 12.52 -17.66 27.70
CA PRO A 48 13.42 -16.52 27.55
C PRO A 48 13.64 -16.20 26.07
N GLY A 49 13.79 -14.92 25.73
CA GLY A 49 14.01 -14.49 24.34
C GLY A 49 15.34 -14.96 23.77
N PHE A 50 16.37 -15.04 24.60
CA PHE A 50 17.68 -15.56 24.27
C PHE A 50 18.19 -16.50 25.36
N THR A 51 18.98 -17.49 24.97
CA THR A 51 19.54 -18.51 25.87
C THR A 51 20.87 -18.09 26.49
N ASP A 52 21.58 -17.13 25.90
CA ASP A 52 22.84 -16.61 26.41
C ASP A 52 22.58 -15.34 27.23
N ALA A 53 22.99 -15.33 28.50
CA ALA A 53 22.81 -14.17 29.38
C ALA A 53 23.63 -12.94 28.93
N ASN A 54 24.75 -13.14 28.24
CA ASN A 54 25.58 -12.08 27.68
C ASN A 54 25.04 -11.55 26.35
N TYR A 55 24.22 -12.34 25.65
CA TYR A 55 23.59 -12.01 24.37
C TYR A 55 22.06 -12.03 24.53
N GLY A 56 21.47 -10.86 24.79
CA GLY A 56 20.01 -10.71 24.84
C GLY A 56 19.36 -10.95 26.21
N GLY A 57 20.13 -10.94 27.30
CA GLY A 57 19.61 -11.05 28.67
C GLY A 57 18.56 -10.01 29.06
N GLY A 58 18.56 -8.83 28.43
CA GLY A 58 17.54 -7.77 28.62
C GLY A 58 16.26 -7.93 27.80
N TYR A 59 16.20 -8.89 26.86
CA TYR A 59 15.07 -9.08 25.95
C TYR A 59 13.80 -9.57 26.67
N GLY A 60 13.97 -10.19 27.84
CA GLY A 60 12.89 -10.75 28.64
C GLY A 60 12.29 -12.00 28.00
N ARG A 61 10.97 -12.05 27.88
CA ARG A 61 10.24 -13.17 27.26
C ARG A 61 10.48 -13.22 25.76
N TYR A 62 10.44 -14.42 25.18
CA TYR A 62 10.41 -14.63 23.74
C TYR A 62 9.18 -13.95 23.14
N LYS A 63 9.38 -13.30 21.99
CA LYS A 63 8.34 -12.57 21.26
C LYS A 63 8.45 -12.88 19.79
N ASP A 64 7.31 -13.06 19.15
CA ASP A 64 7.22 -13.42 17.76
C ASP A 64 6.27 -12.51 16.99
N LYS A 65 6.53 -12.33 15.70
CA LYS A 65 5.72 -11.48 14.80
C LYS A 65 5.00 -12.40 13.83
N VAL A 66 3.68 -12.32 13.83
CA VAL A 66 2.82 -13.21 13.06
C VAL A 66 1.95 -12.38 12.13
N PHE A 67 1.88 -12.78 10.86
CA PHE A 67 1.03 -12.14 9.85
C PHE A 67 0.03 -13.16 9.31
N ASP A 68 -1.26 -12.86 9.42
CA ASP A 68 -2.34 -13.71 8.95
C ASP A 68 -3.12 -13.00 7.82
N ALA A 69 -3.69 -13.79 6.91
CA ALA A 69 -4.65 -13.29 5.93
C ALA A 69 -5.89 -14.18 5.89
N LYS A 70 -7.05 -13.55 5.75
CA LYS A 70 -8.35 -14.20 5.54
C LYS A 70 -8.98 -13.65 4.26
N LEU A 71 -9.29 -14.55 3.34
CA LEU A 71 -9.98 -14.27 2.09
C LEU A 71 -11.41 -14.83 2.17
N LYS A 72 -12.40 -13.94 2.15
CA LYS A 72 -13.82 -14.28 2.00
C LYS A 72 -14.07 -14.69 0.54
N LEU A 73 -14.46 -15.94 0.35
CA LEU A 73 -14.69 -16.58 -0.94
C LEU A 73 -16.16 -16.45 -1.38
N LEU A 74 -17.09 -16.51 -0.41
CA LEU A 74 -18.52 -16.41 -0.66
C LEU A 74 -19.15 -15.47 0.37
N GLU A 75 -20.02 -14.58 -0.09
CA GLU A 75 -20.87 -13.78 0.79
C GLU A 75 -22.04 -14.60 1.31
N GLU A 76 -22.52 -14.23 2.48
CA GLU A 76 -23.73 -14.83 3.03
C GLU A 76 -24.92 -14.52 2.11
N GLY A 77 -25.60 -15.56 1.65
CA GLY A 77 -26.85 -15.43 0.89
C GLY A 77 -28.06 -15.69 1.79
N GLU A 78 -29.24 -15.82 1.20
CA GLU A 78 -30.44 -16.25 1.94
C GLU A 78 -30.27 -17.68 2.49
N TRP A 79 -29.76 -18.60 1.66
CA TRP A 79 -29.62 -20.03 2.00
C TRP A 79 -28.17 -20.50 2.16
N THR A 80 -27.20 -19.78 1.60
CA THR A 80 -25.78 -20.14 1.68
C THR A 80 -25.09 -19.43 2.82
N PRO A 81 -24.18 -20.09 3.56
CA PRO A 81 -23.31 -19.40 4.51
C PRO A 81 -22.27 -18.56 3.77
N ALA A 82 -21.71 -17.55 4.44
CA ALA A 82 -20.45 -16.97 4.00
C ALA A 82 -19.35 -18.04 4.10
N LEU A 83 -18.42 -18.05 3.15
CA LEU A 83 -17.28 -18.97 3.14
C LEU A 83 -15.98 -18.17 3.09
N ALA A 84 -14.99 -18.54 3.91
CA ALA A 84 -13.66 -17.95 3.85
C ALA A 84 -12.56 -18.99 3.97
N PHE A 85 -11.43 -18.68 3.34
CA PHE A 85 -10.16 -19.36 3.55
C PHE A 85 -9.22 -18.43 4.31
N GLY A 86 -8.60 -18.91 5.38
CA GLY A 86 -7.59 -18.18 6.11
C GLY A 86 -6.28 -18.93 6.18
N LYS A 87 -5.18 -18.20 6.18
CA LYS A 87 -3.84 -18.71 6.42
C LYS A 87 -3.20 -17.88 7.52
N THR A 88 -2.70 -18.55 8.55
CA THR A 88 -2.01 -17.95 9.68
C THR A 88 -0.50 -18.07 9.52
N ASP A 89 0.22 -17.07 10.02
CA ASP A 89 1.67 -17.00 10.02
C ASP A 89 2.30 -17.21 8.63
N LEU A 90 2.01 -16.27 7.73
CA LEU A 90 2.37 -16.29 6.31
C LEU A 90 3.88 -16.17 6.04
N PHE A 91 4.60 -15.47 6.93
CA PHE A 91 5.99 -15.08 6.76
C PHE A 91 6.68 -14.98 8.12
N GLY A 92 7.98 -15.23 8.16
CA GLY A 92 8.79 -15.05 9.37
C GLY A 92 9.25 -16.40 9.92
N THR A 93 9.06 -16.59 11.21
CA THR A 93 9.45 -17.81 11.97
C THR A 93 8.47 -18.96 11.75
N GLU A 94 7.24 -18.67 11.34
CA GLU A 94 6.17 -19.64 11.09
C GLU A 94 5.82 -20.52 12.30
N LEU A 95 6.01 -20.01 13.52
CA LEU A 95 5.72 -20.74 14.77
C LEU A 95 4.23 -21.06 14.96
N PHE A 96 3.35 -20.25 14.37
CA PHE A 96 1.90 -20.36 14.51
C PHE A 96 1.20 -20.67 13.17
N LYS A 97 1.92 -21.33 12.26
CA LYS A 97 1.45 -21.62 10.91
C LYS A 97 0.22 -22.52 10.88
N GLY A 98 -0.69 -22.19 9.99
CA GLY A 98 -1.93 -22.94 9.81
C GLY A 98 -2.73 -22.40 8.65
N HIS A 99 -3.72 -23.17 8.23
CA HIS A 99 -4.75 -22.73 7.31
C HIS A 99 -6.08 -23.33 7.70
N TYR A 100 -7.16 -22.64 7.35
CA TYR A 100 -8.51 -23.07 7.66
C TYR A 100 -9.49 -22.64 6.57
N VAL A 101 -10.59 -23.38 6.51
CA VAL A 101 -11.81 -22.95 5.84
C VAL A 101 -12.89 -22.78 6.91
N ALA A 102 -13.64 -21.69 6.84
CA ALA A 102 -14.75 -21.41 7.75
C ALA A 102 -16.01 -21.09 6.94
N ALA A 103 -17.15 -21.58 7.42
CA ALA A 103 -18.48 -21.24 6.95
C ALA A 103 -19.27 -20.58 8.08
N THR A 104 -19.83 -19.39 7.85
CA THR A 104 -20.59 -18.63 8.85
C THR A 104 -21.97 -18.25 8.34
N LYS A 105 -22.98 -18.38 9.19
CA LYS A 105 -24.38 -18.04 8.89
C LYS A 105 -24.99 -17.27 10.06
N ASN A 106 -25.69 -16.19 9.75
CA ASN A 106 -26.43 -15.38 10.71
C ASN A 106 -27.92 -15.72 10.65
N PHE A 107 -28.46 -16.16 11.79
CA PHE A 107 -29.88 -16.39 12.02
C PHE A 107 -30.40 -15.28 12.95
N GLY A 108 -30.66 -14.10 12.40
CA GLY A 108 -31.03 -12.91 13.18
C GLY A 108 -29.94 -12.53 14.19
N PRO A 109 -30.19 -12.57 15.52
CA PRO A 109 -29.20 -12.25 16.54
C PRO A 109 -28.11 -13.33 16.76
N LEU A 110 -28.22 -14.48 16.09
CA LEU A 110 -27.36 -15.64 16.28
C LEU A 110 -26.39 -15.82 15.10
N GLU A 111 -25.10 -15.62 15.33
CA GLU A 111 -24.01 -15.89 14.39
C GLU A 111 -23.45 -17.30 14.67
N THR A 112 -23.54 -18.20 13.70
CA THR A 112 -23.07 -19.60 13.81
C THR A 112 -21.95 -19.86 12.82
N THR A 113 -20.86 -20.48 13.26
CA THR A 113 -19.70 -20.80 12.44
C THR A 113 -19.33 -22.28 12.58
N LEU A 114 -18.97 -22.90 11.45
CA LEU A 114 -18.34 -24.22 11.39
C LEU A 114 -17.16 -24.17 10.44
N GLY A 115 -16.06 -24.83 10.78
CA GLY A 115 -14.86 -24.82 9.95
C GLY A 115 -13.96 -26.02 10.18
N TYR A 116 -12.93 -26.10 9.35
CA TYR A 116 -11.90 -27.13 9.42
C TYR A 116 -10.53 -26.50 9.20
N GLY A 117 -9.57 -26.82 10.07
CA GLY A 117 -8.20 -26.32 10.01
C GLY A 117 -7.16 -27.42 9.86
N LYS A 118 -5.98 -27.04 9.37
CA LYS A 118 -4.77 -27.86 9.36
C LYS A 118 -3.54 -27.03 9.73
N GLY A 119 -2.68 -27.57 10.59
CA GLY A 119 -1.54 -26.85 11.18
C GLY A 119 -1.81 -26.55 12.65
N ARG A 120 -1.80 -25.28 13.05
CA ARG A 120 -2.12 -24.90 14.43
C ARG A 120 -3.54 -25.29 14.86
N ILE A 121 -4.56 -25.00 14.05
CA ILE A 121 -5.87 -25.65 14.17
C ILE A 121 -5.77 -26.98 13.45
N ASP A 122 -6.13 -28.08 14.09
CA ASP A 122 -5.99 -29.42 13.51
C ASP A 122 -7.28 -30.23 13.63
N GLY A 123 -8.17 -30.04 12.65
CA GLY A 123 -9.49 -30.68 12.59
C GLY A 123 -10.66 -29.70 12.62
N PRO A 124 -11.87 -30.16 12.98
CA PRO A 124 -13.07 -29.33 12.99
C PRO A 124 -13.06 -28.32 14.13
N PHE A 125 -13.60 -27.14 13.88
CA PHE A 125 -13.88 -26.12 14.89
C PHE A 125 -15.22 -25.47 14.59
N GLY A 126 -15.78 -24.75 15.56
CA GLY A 126 -17.04 -24.06 15.38
C GLY A 126 -17.38 -23.18 16.56
N GLY A 127 -18.40 -22.36 16.41
CA GLY A 127 -18.84 -21.48 17.49
C GLY A 127 -20.16 -20.80 17.20
N VAL A 128 -20.75 -20.26 18.26
CA VAL A 128 -22.00 -19.54 18.24
C VAL A 128 -21.80 -18.24 19.02
N ARG A 129 -22.22 -17.13 18.42
CA ARG A 129 -22.24 -15.80 19.05
C ARG A 129 -23.65 -15.25 19.01
N TRP A 130 -24.20 -14.97 20.19
CA TRP A 130 -25.56 -14.45 20.33
C TRP A 130 -25.55 -13.01 20.84
N ARG A 131 -26.20 -12.11 20.11
CA ARG A 131 -26.37 -10.68 20.46
C ARG A 131 -27.85 -10.37 20.70
N PRO A 132 -28.33 -10.32 21.95
CA PRO A 132 -29.74 -10.08 22.24
C PRO A 132 -30.18 -8.72 21.70
N SER A 133 -31.31 -8.66 20.98
CA SER A 133 -31.82 -7.40 20.43
C SER A 133 -32.18 -6.36 21.51
N SER A 134 -32.52 -6.81 22.72
CA SER A 134 -32.78 -5.96 23.89
C SER A 134 -31.50 -5.38 24.54
N LEU A 135 -30.34 -5.98 24.26
CA LEU A 135 -29.04 -5.62 24.82
C LEU A 135 -27.98 -5.60 23.71
N PRO A 136 -28.07 -4.67 22.75
CA PRO A 136 -27.26 -4.70 21.52
C PRO A 136 -25.75 -4.52 21.73
N ASN A 137 -25.35 -4.10 22.94
CA ASN A 137 -23.94 -3.94 23.33
C ASN A 137 -23.35 -5.20 23.98
N TRP A 138 -24.16 -6.21 24.32
CA TRP A 138 -23.72 -7.46 24.92
C TRP A 138 -23.72 -8.59 23.89
N ALA A 139 -22.74 -9.48 23.99
CA ALA A 139 -22.76 -10.74 23.26
C ALA A 139 -22.32 -11.91 24.16
N LEU A 140 -22.95 -13.07 23.98
CA LEU A 140 -22.49 -14.34 24.54
C LEU A 140 -21.83 -15.16 23.43
N VAL A 141 -20.68 -15.75 23.74
CA VAL A 141 -19.88 -16.50 22.77
C VAL A 141 -19.59 -17.89 23.34
N ALA A 142 -19.80 -18.93 22.53
CA ALA A 142 -19.38 -20.28 22.83
C ALA A 142 -18.65 -20.85 21.60
N GLU A 143 -17.43 -21.34 21.78
CA GLU A 143 -16.57 -21.80 20.69
C GLU A 143 -15.91 -23.13 21.05
N TYR A 144 -15.83 -24.05 20.10
CA TYR A 144 -15.02 -25.25 20.20
C TYR A 144 -13.64 -24.97 19.62
N ASP A 145 -12.64 -24.91 20.50
CA ASP A 145 -11.25 -24.69 20.16
C ASP A 145 -10.56 -26.03 19.87
N ASN A 146 -10.00 -26.18 18.67
CA ASN A 146 -9.27 -27.37 18.26
C ASN A 146 -7.82 -27.06 17.85
N ASN A 147 -7.22 -26.07 18.52
CA ASN A 147 -5.80 -25.79 18.39
C ASN A 147 -4.96 -26.92 19.01
N ASN A 148 -3.91 -27.33 18.30
CA ASN A 148 -2.94 -28.31 18.78
C ASN A 148 -1.80 -27.63 19.56
N TYR A 149 -2.10 -27.19 20.78
CA TYR A 149 -1.17 -26.45 21.64
C TYR A 149 0.09 -27.23 22.03
N ARG A 150 0.05 -28.57 21.99
CA ARG A 150 1.22 -29.41 22.29
C ARG A 150 2.31 -29.29 21.23
N ASN A 151 1.97 -28.84 20.03
CA ASN A 151 2.90 -28.59 18.93
C ASN A 151 3.35 -27.12 18.86
N ASP A 152 2.85 -26.24 19.73
CA ASP A 152 3.29 -24.84 19.77
C ASP A 152 4.76 -24.77 20.27
N PHE A 153 5.46 -23.70 19.91
CA PHE A 153 6.87 -23.49 20.24
C PHE A 153 7.14 -23.59 21.75
N ASN A 154 8.08 -24.47 22.13
CA ASN A 154 8.43 -24.76 23.53
C ASN A 154 7.20 -25.10 24.41
N ALA A 155 6.22 -25.81 23.85
CA ALA A 155 5.01 -26.17 24.60
C ALA A 155 5.32 -26.93 25.90
N ASP A 156 6.33 -27.80 25.90
CA ASP A 156 6.83 -28.56 27.04
C ASP A 156 7.35 -27.68 28.20
N LYS A 157 7.79 -26.45 27.89
CA LYS A 157 8.31 -25.49 28.87
C LYS A 157 7.31 -24.41 29.26
N THR A 158 6.09 -24.47 28.71
CA THR A 158 5.07 -23.44 28.90
C THR A 158 3.73 -24.06 29.26
N PHE A 159 2.78 -23.21 29.64
CA PHE A 159 1.40 -23.63 29.90
C PHE A 159 0.69 -24.17 28.65
N ALA A 160 1.28 -24.06 27.45
CA ALA A 160 0.68 -24.59 26.23
C ALA A 160 0.54 -26.13 26.27
N SER A 161 1.46 -26.85 26.94
CA SER A 161 1.36 -28.30 27.13
C SER A 161 0.15 -28.76 27.96
N GLU A 162 -0.33 -27.88 28.85
CA GLU A 162 -1.51 -28.11 29.71
C GLU A 162 -2.83 -27.78 28.99
N ARG A 163 -2.77 -27.18 27.79
CA ARG A 163 -3.96 -26.86 27.00
C ARG A 163 -4.37 -28.07 26.16
N SER A 164 -5.68 -28.29 26.10
CA SER A 164 -6.32 -29.30 25.26
C SER A 164 -7.45 -28.68 24.46
N PRO A 165 -7.79 -29.22 23.28
CA PRO A 165 -9.02 -28.88 22.58
C PRO A 165 -10.25 -28.95 23.50
N GLY A 166 -11.21 -28.05 23.30
CA GLY A 166 -12.41 -28.02 24.11
C GLY A 166 -13.27 -26.76 23.95
N LEU A 167 -14.34 -26.71 24.73
CA LEU A 167 -15.29 -25.60 24.73
C LEU A 167 -14.71 -24.39 25.49
N ALA A 168 -14.75 -23.24 24.83
CA ALA A 168 -14.53 -21.91 25.39
C ALA A 168 -15.88 -21.18 25.46
N THR A 169 -16.16 -20.51 26.56
CA THR A 169 -17.36 -19.67 26.72
C THR A 169 -16.97 -18.28 27.17
N GLY A 170 -17.62 -17.24 26.67
CA GLY A 170 -17.25 -15.87 26.99
C GLY A 170 -18.38 -14.87 26.84
N VAL A 171 -18.13 -13.70 27.41
CA VAL A 171 -19.01 -12.53 27.36
C VAL A 171 -18.24 -11.39 26.73
N GLU A 172 -18.91 -10.67 25.83
CA GLU A 172 -18.39 -9.48 25.19
C GLU A 172 -19.27 -8.28 25.52
N TYR A 173 -18.64 -7.12 25.73
CA TYR A 173 -19.31 -5.85 25.89
C TYR A 173 -18.69 -4.80 24.96
N ARG A 174 -19.53 -4.10 24.19
CA ARG A 174 -19.13 -3.01 23.30
C ARG A 174 -19.54 -1.67 23.90
N TRP A 175 -18.55 -0.81 24.13
CA TRP A 175 -18.72 0.58 24.52
C TRP A 175 -18.23 1.51 23.41
N GLY A 176 -19.12 1.83 22.47
CA GLY A 176 -18.78 2.63 21.30
C GLY A 176 -17.67 1.97 20.46
N TRP A 177 -16.50 2.60 20.46
CA TRP A 177 -15.29 2.18 19.75
C TRP A 177 -14.47 1.12 20.52
N LEU A 178 -14.65 1.02 21.84
CA LEU A 178 -13.99 0.01 22.70
C LEU A 178 -14.86 -1.25 22.80
N SER A 179 -14.24 -2.42 22.74
CA SER A 179 -14.87 -3.71 23.05
C SER A 179 -14.01 -4.49 24.03
N LEU A 180 -14.65 -5.05 25.04
CA LEU A 180 -14.03 -5.91 26.05
C LEU A 180 -14.63 -7.30 25.96
N GLN A 181 -13.80 -8.31 26.15
CA GLN A 181 -14.20 -9.71 26.14
C GLN A 181 -13.48 -10.43 27.28
N ALA A 182 -14.24 -11.25 28.01
CA ALA A 182 -13.71 -12.20 28.97
C ALA A 182 -14.22 -13.59 28.60
N ALA A 183 -13.34 -14.58 28.58
CA ALA A 183 -13.70 -15.96 28.27
C ALA A 183 -13.07 -16.94 29.27
N HIS A 184 -13.72 -18.09 29.42
CA HIS A 184 -13.31 -19.21 30.24
C HIS A 184 -13.17 -20.45 29.37
N GLN A 185 -12.01 -21.09 29.46
CA GLN A 185 -11.74 -22.43 28.94
C GLN A 185 -11.49 -23.36 30.12
N ARG A 186 -11.59 -24.68 29.90
CA ARG A 186 -11.43 -25.69 30.96
C ARG A 186 -10.21 -25.48 31.88
N SER A 187 -9.09 -24.97 31.35
CA SER A 187 -7.84 -24.83 32.10
C SER A 187 -7.48 -23.39 32.50
N HIS A 188 -8.10 -22.36 31.93
CA HIS A 188 -7.70 -20.97 32.15
C HIS A 188 -8.76 -19.96 31.68
N ASN A 189 -8.55 -18.70 32.06
CA ASN A 189 -9.33 -17.56 31.58
C ASN A 189 -8.52 -16.77 30.55
N SER A 190 -9.24 -16.12 29.64
CA SER A 190 -8.68 -15.18 28.70
C SER A 190 -9.43 -13.86 28.72
N ILE A 191 -8.71 -12.80 28.41
CA ILE A 191 -9.28 -11.45 28.28
C ILE A 191 -8.80 -10.84 26.97
N ASN A 192 -9.65 -10.04 26.36
CA ASN A 192 -9.32 -9.30 25.15
C ASN A 192 -9.96 -7.91 25.22
N ALA A 193 -9.17 -6.90 24.89
CA ALA A 193 -9.62 -5.52 24.77
C ALA A 193 -9.25 -5.01 23.38
N MET A 194 -10.21 -4.42 22.66
CA MET A 194 -9.97 -3.91 21.30
C MET A 194 -10.66 -2.58 21.05
N VAL A 195 -10.04 -1.78 20.20
CA VAL A 195 -10.57 -0.53 19.66
C VAL A 195 -10.85 -0.72 18.17
N ASN A 196 -12.03 -0.30 17.71
CA ASN A 196 -12.44 -0.33 16.30
C ASN A 196 -12.53 1.09 15.73
N ILE A 197 -11.89 1.30 14.58
CA ILE A 197 -11.79 2.57 13.86
C ILE A 197 -12.28 2.35 12.42
N PRO A 198 -13.37 3.01 11.99
CA PRO A 198 -13.96 2.82 10.67
C PRO A 198 -13.26 3.70 9.62
N LEU A 199 -12.18 3.24 8.99
CA LEU A 199 -11.39 4.06 8.05
C LEU A 199 -12.17 4.54 6.82
N SER A 200 -13.30 3.91 6.52
CA SER A 200 -14.21 4.32 5.44
C SER A 200 -15.07 5.53 5.79
N GLU A 201 -15.05 6.02 7.02
CA GLU A 201 -15.65 7.32 7.37
C GLU A 201 -14.66 8.45 7.05
N LYS A 202 -15.14 9.57 6.50
CA LYS A 202 -14.28 10.69 6.09
C LYS A 202 -13.65 11.41 7.30
N GLU A 203 -14.43 11.62 8.34
CA GLU A 203 -14.03 12.40 9.52
C GLU A 203 -14.43 11.63 10.77
N PHE A 204 -13.47 11.41 11.68
CA PHE A 204 -13.74 10.80 12.97
C PHE A 204 -14.11 11.84 14.03
N VAL A 205 -13.64 13.08 13.82
CA VAL A 205 -13.79 14.21 14.74
C VAL A 205 -14.40 15.41 13.99
N PRO A 206 -15.54 15.96 14.45
CA PRO A 206 -16.19 17.09 13.80
C PRO A 206 -15.37 18.39 13.76
N LYS A 207 -15.49 19.15 12.67
CA LYS A 207 -14.78 20.40 12.40
C LYS A 207 -15.36 21.65 13.08
N ILE A 208 -15.38 21.66 14.40
CA ILE A 208 -16.01 22.74 15.19
C ILE A 208 -15.22 24.05 15.29
N TYR A 209 -13.91 24.05 14.99
CA TYR A 209 -13.06 25.25 15.08
C TYR A 209 -12.66 25.82 13.70
N GLU A 210 -13.43 25.51 12.65
CA GLU A 210 -13.20 26.10 11.34
C GLU A 210 -13.60 27.58 11.30
N PRO A 211 -12.70 28.49 10.86
CA PRO A 211 -13.07 29.88 10.64
C PRO A 211 -14.18 30.01 9.60
N ALA A 212 -15.11 30.94 9.84
CA ALA A 212 -16.17 31.25 8.88
C ALA A 212 -15.58 31.77 7.55
N PRO A 213 -16.26 31.55 6.41
CA PRO A 213 -15.86 32.15 5.14
C PRO A 213 -15.84 33.68 5.21
N TYR A 214 -14.97 34.31 4.42
CA TYR A 214 -14.92 35.77 4.31
C TYR A 214 -16.28 36.35 3.91
N ALA A 215 -16.80 37.29 4.71
CA ALA A 215 -18.13 37.87 4.55
C ALA A 215 -18.16 39.41 4.62
N GLU A 216 -17.01 40.07 4.84
CA GLU A 216 -16.97 41.54 4.94
C GLU A 216 -17.25 42.18 3.57
N THR A 217 -18.29 43.01 3.51
CA THR A 217 -18.65 43.76 2.31
C THR A 217 -17.84 45.05 2.22
N ARG A 218 -17.32 45.37 1.04
CA ARG A 218 -16.60 46.61 0.77
C ARG A 218 -16.99 47.21 -0.58
N PRO A 219 -16.85 48.54 -0.78
CA PRO A 219 -16.92 49.13 -2.10
C PRO A 219 -15.85 48.51 -3.02
N ARG A 220 -16.26 48.07 -4.21
CA ARG A 220 -15.37 47.53 -5.23
C ARG A 220 -14.83 48.67 -6.11
N PRO A 221 -13.53 48.69 -6.43
CA PRO A 221 -12.95 49.71 -7.29
C PRO A 221 -13.36 49.50 -8.76
N THR A 222 -13.23 50.54 -9.56
CA THR A 222 -13.25 50.44 -11.04
C THR A 222 -11.90 49.91 -11.56
N ASP A 223 -11.87 49.43 -12.81
CA ASP A 223 -10.64 49.02 -13.52
C ASP A 223 -9.59 50.15 -13.49
N LYS A 224 -10.04 51.39 -13.68
CA LYS A 224 -9.15 52.56 -13.63
C LYS A 224 -8.52 52.76 -12.25
N GLU A 225 -9.33 52.68 -11.19
CA GLU A 225 -8.86 52.83 -9.81
C GLU A 225 -7.88 51.71 -9.43
N TRP A 226 -8.21 50.46 -9.80
CA TRP A 226 -7.35 49.30 -9.54
C TRP A 226 -5.97 49.45 -10.19
N ARG A 227 -5.90 49.95 -11.43
CA ARG A 227 -4.60 50.16 -12.10
C ARG A 227 -3.84 51.37 -11.58
N SER A 228 -4.53 52.38 -11.05
CA SER A 228 -3.89 53.59 -10.53
C SER A 228 -3.41 53.45 -9.09
N ASP A 229 -4.00 52.56 -8.31
CA ASP A 229 -3.73 52.39 -6.88
C ASP A 229 -3.46 50.91 -6.54
N SER A 230 -2.20 50.61 -6.26
CA SER A 230 -1.71 49.29 -5.90
C SER A 230 -2.27 48.77 -4.57
N THR A 231 -2.82 49.64 -3.71
CA THR A 231 -3.40 49.24 -2.42
C THR A 231 -4.62 48.33 -2.57
N HIS A 232 -5.34 48.40 -3.69
CA HIS A 232 -6.47 47.50 -3.97
C HIS A 232 -6.01 46.04 -4.12
N ALA A 233 -4.95 45.80 -4.89
CA ALA A 233 -4.34 44.48 -5.04
C ALA A 233 -3.73 43.99 -3.73
N SER A 234 -3.01 44.86 -3.01
CA SER A 234 -2.45 44.55 -1.68
C SER A 234 -3.53 44.19 -0.67
N ALA A 235 -4.70 44.85 -0.70
CA ALA A 235 -5.78 44.56 0.23
C ALA A 235 -6.40 43.17 -0.02
N LEU A 236 -6.56 42.76 -1.28
CA LEU A 236 -7.01 41.39 -1.61
C LEU A 236 -5.97 40.36 -1.14
N ARG A 237 -4.70 40.62 -1.41
CA ARG A 237 -3.60 39.75 -0.97
C ARG A 237 -3.62 39.56 0.55
N LEU A 238 -3.68 40.65 1.31
CA LEU A 238 -3.75 40.62 2.78
C LEU A 238 -4.98 39.89 3.31
N ALA A 239 -6.13 40.03 2.65
CA ALA A 239 -7.35 39.33 3.04
C ALA A 239 -7.24 37.81 2.83
N LEU A 240 -6.53 37.38 1.78
CA LEU A 240 -6.21 35.97 1.55
C LEU A 240 -5.15 35.48 2.54
N GLU A 241 -4.09 36.24 2.79
CA GLU A 241 -3.04 35.85 3.76
C GLU A 241 -3.58 35.66 5.18
N LYS A 242 -4.55 36.48 5.61
CA LYS A 242 -5.29 36.32 6.88
C LYS A 242 -6.12 35.03 6.96
N GLN A 243 -6.35 34.37 5.83
CA GLN A 243 -7.09 33.10 5.70
C GLN A 243 -6.17 31.92 5.38
N ASP A 244 -4.91 31.99 5.81
CA ASP A 244 -3.89 30.93 5.68
C ASP A 244 -3.42 30.62 4.24
N TYR A 245 -3.76 31.49 3.27
CA TYR A 245 -3.20 31.42 1.92
C TYR A 245 -1.78 31.94 1.90
N LYS A 246 -0.94 31.31 1.09
CA LYS A 246 0.49 31.57 0.97
C LYS A 246 0.88 31.75 -0.49
N LEU A 247 1.97 32.47 -0.74
CA LEU A 247 2.47 32.73 -2.10
C LEU A 247 1.42 33.40 -2.99
N VAL A 248 0.65 34.33 -2.41
CA VAL A 248 -0.48 34.96 -3.08
C VAL A 248 0.03 36.01 -4.08
N GLN A 249 -0.20 35.76 -5.36
CA GLN A 249 0.07 36.70 -6.45
C GLN A 249 -1.25 37.10 -7.10
N VAL A 250 -1.38 38.39 -7.39
CA VAL A 250 -2.60 39.00 -7.93
C VAL A 250 -2.23 39.78 -9.18
N GLN A 251 -2.87 39.45 -10.30
CA GLN A 251 -2.72 40.20 -11.54
C GLN A 251 -4.10 40.50 -12.15
N TYR A 252 -4.31 41.72 -12.64
CA TYR A 252 -5.54 42.10 -13.30
C TYR A 252 -5.26 42.65 -14.70
N THR A 253 -5.79 41.97 -15.73
CA THR A 253 -5.55 42.32 -17.13
C THR A 253 -6.84 42.17 -17.93
N ARG A 254 -7.30 43.26 -18.56
CA ARG A 254 -8.42 43.27 -19.53
C ARG A 254 -9.70 42.59 -19.01
N GLY A 255 -10.09 42.83 -17.75
CA GLY A 255 -11.29 42.23 -17.16
C GLY A 255 -11.09 40.83 -16.59
N THR A 256 -9.88 40.29 -16.60
CA THR A 256 -9.53 39.01 -15.97
C THR A 256 -8.69 39.25 -14.72
N LEU A 257 -9.18 38.79 -13.56
CA LEU A 257 -8.44 38.75 -12.31
C LEU A 257 -7.79 37.37 -12.16
N SER A 258 -6.48 37.31 -12.27
CA SER A 258 -5.67 36.11 -12.09
C SER A 258 -5.08 36.06 -10.68
N LEU A 259 -5.26 34.94 -10.00
CA LEU A 259 -4.71 34.64 -8.69
C LEU A 259 -3.81 33.41 -8.79
N GLN A 260 -2.62 33.48 -8.21
CA GLN A 260 -1.79 32.30 -7.95
C GLN A 260 -1.62 32.19 -6.44
N LEU A 261 -1.93 31.04 -5.87
CA LEU A 261 -1.96 30.85 -4.41
C LEU A 261 -1.79 29.39 -4.02
N SER A 262 -1.34 29.19 -2.79
CA SER A 262 -1.36 27.92 -2.08
C SER A 262 -2.11 28.11 -0.76
N ASN A 263 -2.46 27.02 -0.08
CA ASN A 263 -3.05 27.08 1.25
C ASN A 263 -2.26 26.20 2.23
N SER A 264 -2.02 26.69 3.44
CA SER A 264 -1.22 25.95 4.44
C SER A 264 -2.04 25.01 5.34
N ARG A 265 -3.37 25.14 5.33
CA ARG A 265 -4.28 24.48 6.29
C ARG A 265 -5.33 23.58 5.64
N ILE A 266 -6.05 24.10 4.64
CA ILE A 266 -7.17 23.43 4.00
C ILE A 266 -6.67 22.29 3.13
N SER A 267 -7.08 21.05 3.42
CA SER A 267 -6.56 19.87 2.72
C SER A 267 -7.20 19.62 1.37
N ASN A 268 -8.47 20.02 1.18
CA ASN A 268 -9.19 19.87 -0.08
C ASN A 268 -8.97 21.10 -0.98
N MET A 269 -8.40 20.86 -2.17
CA MET A 269 -8.07 21.91 -3.14
C MET A 269 -9.31 22.71 -3.56
N GLY A 270 -10.42 22.04 -3.88
CA GLY A 270 -11.66 22.69 -4.32
C GLY A 270 -12.26 23.62 -3.25
N ARG A 271 -12.27 23.19 -1.98
CA ARG A 271 -12.66 24.02 -0.82
C ARG A 271 -11.74 25.25 -0.68
N ALA A 272 -10.42 25.06 -0.83
CA ALA A 272 -9.47 26.16 -0.78
C ALA A 272 -9.69 27.16 -1.94
N VAL A 273 -9.96 26.69 -3.16
CA VAL A 273 -10.26 27.61 -4.27
C VAL A 273 -11.59 28.33 -4.06
N GLY A 274 -12.63 27.64 -3.57
CA GLY A 274 -13.93 28.25 -3.28
C GLY A 274 -13.88 29.39 -2.28
N ARG A 275 -13.12 29.24 -1.18
CA ARG A 275 -12.87 30.32 -0.21
C ARG A 275 -12.06 31.49 -0.81
N ALA A 276 -11.06 31.19 -1.64
CA ALA A 276 -10.27 32.22 -2.29
C ALA A 276 -11.13 33.07 -3.25
N VAL A 277 -11.98 32.42 -4.04
CA VAL A 277 -12.87 33.07 -5.00
C VAL A 277 -13.97 33.87 -4.30
N ARG A 278 -14.55 33.37 -3.19
CA ARG A 278 -15.46 34.15 -2.33
C ARG A 278 -14.81 35.48 -1.89
N THR A 279 -13.56 35.42 -1.47
CA THR A 279 -12.80 36.62 -1.09
C THR A 279 -12.55 37.51 -2.32
N ALA A 280 -12.06 36.93 -3.43
CA ALA A 280 -11.76 37.66 -4.66
C ALA A 280 -12.96 38.45 -5.19
N LEU A 281 -14.18 37.90 -5.15
CA LEU A 281 -15.41 38.56 -5.59
C LEU A 281 -15.67 39.88 -4.85
N MET A 282 -15.27 39.99 -3.57
CA MET A 282 -15.47 41.19 -2.76
C MET A 282 -14.45 42.30 -3.05
N PHE A 283 -13.33 41.97 -3.69
CA PHE A 283 -12.24 42.92 -3.97
C PHE A 283 -12.08 43.20 -5.47
N ALA A 284 -12.52 42.29 -6.33
CA ALA A 284 -12.36 42.38 -7.77
C ALA A 284 -12.94 43.69 -8.33
N PRO A 285 -12.30 44.30 -9.35
CA PRO A 285 -12.84 45.46 -10.04
C PRO A 285 -14.26 45.24 -10.56
N LEU A 286 -15.08 46.29 -10.64
CA LEU A 286 -16.46 46.23 -11.11
C LEU A 286 -16.59 45.62 -12.52
N GLU A 287 -15.61 45.86 -13.38
CA GLU A 287 -15.55 45.39 -14.76
C GLU A 287 -14.96 43.99 -14.92
N THR A 288 -14.68 43.27 -13.82
CA THR A 288 -14.16 41.91 -13.88
C THR A 288 -15.20 40.97 -14.47
N ARG A 289 -14.79 40.23 -15.51
CA ARG A 289 -15.60 39.23 -16.23
C ARG A 289 -15.18 37.81 -15.89
N THR A 290 -13.89 37.63 -15.65
CA THR A 290 -13.29 36.32 -15.38
C THR A 290 -12.43 36.36 -14.13
N ILE A 291 -12.57 35.36 -13.28
CA ILE A 291 -11.62 35.07 -12.20
C ILE A 291 -10.89 33.78 -12.54
N LYS A 292 -9.56 33.83 -12.58
CA LYS A 292 -8.68 32.68 -12.81
C LYS A 292 -7.88 32.40 -11.55
N VAL A 293 -7.90 31.18 -11.04
CA VAL A 293 -7.16 30.77 -9.84
C VAL A 293 -6.26 29.60 -10.17
N THR A 294 -4.95 29.84 -10.14
CA THR A 294 -3.90 28.82 -10.26
C THR A 294 -3.49 28.38 -8.86
N TYR A 295 -3.85 27.15 -8.50
CA TYR A 295 -3.49 26.55 -7.22
C TYR A 295 -2.09 25.92 -7.30
N THR A 296 -1.24 26.21 -6.31
CA THR A 296 0.15 25.74 -6.25
C THR A 296 0.44 24.90 -5.02
N GLU A 297 1.40 23.97 -5.15
CA GLU A 297 2.03 23.26 -4.04
C GLU A 297 3.55 23.45 -4.12
N THR A 298 4.17 24.09 -3.13
CA THR A 298 5.63 24.40 -3.13
C THR A 298 6.06 25.15 -4.40
N ASP A 299 5.35 26.23 -4.75
CA ASP A 299 5.46 26.98 -6.03
C ASP A 299 5.18 26.18 -7.32
N LEU A 300 4.88 24.87 -7.28
CA LEU A 300 4.50 24.12 -8.48
C LEU A 300 3.03 24.38 -8.82
N PRO A 301 2.69 24.95 -9.99
CA PRO A 301 1.32 25.06 -10.45
C PRO A 301 0.73 23.67 -10.69
N VAL A 302 -0.42 23.37 -10.08
CA VAL A 302 -1.07 22.04 -10.22
C VAL A 302 -2.35 22.13 -11.03
N ALA A 303 -3.24 23.04 -10.67
CA ALA A 303 -4.56 23.16 -11.29
C ALA A 303 -4.95 24.63 -11.47
N THR A 304 -5.63 24.91 -12.57
CA THR A 304 -6.15 26.23 -12.92
C THR A 304 -7.67 26.17 -13.03
N PHE A 305 -8.35 26.94 -12.18
CA PHE A 305 -9.79 27.15 -12.20
C PHE A 305 -10.09 28.47 -12.89
N GLU A 306 -11.00 28.47 -13.85
CA GLU A 306 -11.42 29.68 -14.57
C GLU A 306 -12.94 29.84 -14.50
N PHE A 307 -13.38 30.94 -13.90
CA PHE A 307 -14.79 31.30 -13.72
C PHE A 307 -15.12 32.45 -14.67
N PHE A 308 -15.83 32.17 -15.76
CA PHE A 308 -16.14 33.13 -16.81
C PHE A 308 -17.55 33.73 -16.71
N ASN A 309 -18.31 33.37 -15.66
CA ASN A 309 -19.57 34.01 -15.31
C ASN A 309 -19.67 34.22 -13.79
N LEU A 310 -19.35 35.44 -13.34
CA LEU A 310 -19.26 35.76 -11.91
C LEU A 310 -20.62 35.82 -11.21
N GLU A 311 -21.69 36.15 -11.93
CA GLU A 311 -23.06 36.13 -11.41
C GLU A 311 -23.46 34.70 -11.03
N ARG A 312 -23.25 33.74 -11.94
CA ARG A 312 -23.56 32.32 -11.69
C ARG A 312 -22.68 31.71 -10.60
N LEU A 313 -21.40 32.09 -10.56
CA LEU A 313 -20.52 31.75 -9.45
C LEU A 313 -21.06 32.26 -8.10
N GLN A 314 -21.47 33.52 -8.02
CA GLN A 314 -22.05 34.10 -6.81
C GLN A 314 -23.37 33.41 -6.44
N ASP A 315 -24.23 33.11 -7.41
CA ASP A 315 -25.49 32.40 -7.19
C ASP A 315 -25.25 30.98 -6.65
N TYR A 316 -24.23 30.27 -7.15
CA TYR A 316 -23.85 28.95 -6.65
C TYR A 316 -23.36 29.00 -5.20
N LEU A 317 -22.43 29.93 -4.91
CA LEU A 317 -21.88 30.15 -3.57
C LEU A 317 -22.96 30.52 -2.54
N ASN A 318 -24.06 31.13 -2.99
CA ASN A 318 -25.18 31.58 -2.16
C ASN A 318 -26.37 30.61 -2.09
N GLY A 319 -26.29 29.43 -2.71
CA GLY A 319 -27.41 28.47 -2.61
C GLY A 319 -28.47 28.56 -3.69
N LYS A 320 -28.38 29.50 -4.64
CA LYS A 320 -29.47 29.80 -5.57
C LYS A 320 -29.54 28.89 -6.79
N ILE A 321 -28.41 28.34 -7.23
CA ILE A 321 -28.35 27.35 -8.31
C ILE A 321 -27.72 26.04 -7.82
N SER A 322 -28.03 24.95 -8.52
CA SER A 322 -27.47 23.63 -8.23
C SER A 322 -26.03 23.50 -8.73
N ARG A 323 -25.29 22.53 -8.20
CA ARG A 323 -23.93 22.19 -8.66
C ARG A 323 -23.92 21.77 -10.13
N GLU A 324 -24.93 21.03 -10.58
CA GLU A 324 -25.06 20.62 -11.97
C GLU A 324 -25.26 21.81 -12.93
N GLU A 325 -26.03 22.81 -12.53
CA GLU A 325 -26.16 24.05 -13.30
C GLU A 325 -24.86 24.85 -13.31
N PHE A 326 -24.18 24.96 -12.16
CA PHE A 326 -22.92 25.68 -12.03
C PHE A 326 -21.77 25.09 -12.87
N ARG A 327 -21.75 23.76 -13.09
CA ARG A 327 -20.73 23.09 -13.91
C ARG A 327 -20.61 23.58 -15.34
N LYS A 328 -21.59 24.33 -15.85
CA LYS A 328 -21.57 24.94 -17.19
C LYS A 328 -20.80 26.26 -17.24
N PHE A 329 -20.39 26.80 -16.09
CA PHE A 329 -19.88 28.17 -15.94
C PHE A 329 -18.47 28.27 -15.36
N TYR A 330 -17.75 27.15 -15.25
CA TYR A 330 -16.33 27.13 -14.90
C TYR A 330 -15.55 26.13 -15.76
N LEU A 331 -14.25 26.33 -15.84
CA LEU A 331 -13.28 25.40 -16.43
C LEU A 331 -12.26 25.01 -15.37
N LEU A 332 -11.95 23.71 -15.30
CA LEU A 332 -10.86 23.16 -14.50
C LEU A 332 -9.92 22.39 -15.43
N ARG A 333 -8.63 22.70 -15.36
CA ARG A 333 -7.58 22.02 -16.11
C ARG A 333 -6.29 21.96 -15.31
N ALA A 334 -5.38 21.06 -15.69
CA ALA A 334 -4.02 21.12 -15.20
C ALA A 334 -3.38 22.48 -15.54
N ALA A 335 -2.57 22.98 -14.62
CA ALA A 335 -1.82 24.20 -14.84
C ALA A 335 -0.75 24.00 -15.91
N THR A 336 -0.52 25.03 -16.71
CA THR A 336 0.56 25.07 -17.70
C THR A 336 1.60 26.11 -17.31
N PRO A 337 2.83 26.05 -17.86
CA PRO A 337 3.83 27.08 -17.63
C PRO A 337 3.36 28.52 -17.95
N ASP A 338 2.38 28.68 -18.85
CA ASP A 338 1.78 29.98 -19.19
C ASP A 338 0.80 30.53 -18.13
N ASP A 339 0.38 29.69 -17.18
CA ASP A 339 -0.48 30.11 -16.06
C ASP A 339 0.31 30.80 -14.95
N ASP A 340 1.64 30.78 -15.05
CA ASP A 340 2.54 31.24 -14.03
C ASP A 340 2.66 32.76 -14.05
N LEU A 341 2.31 33.42 -12.93
CA LEU A 341 2.35 34.87 -12.84
C LEU A 341 3.79 35.37 -12.59
N ALA A 342 4.13 36.52 -13.19
CA ALA A 342 5.45 37.12 -13.05
C ALA A 342 5.67 37.64 -11.62
N GLU A 343 6.84 37.36 -11.03
CA GLU A 343 7.18 37.72 -9.64
C GLU A 343 7.42 39.23 -9.43
N ASN A 344 7.45 40.01 -10.52
CA ASN A 344 7.88 41.41 -10.55
C ASN A 344 6.99 42.36 -9.72
N ASP A 345 5.72 42.04 -9.49
CA ASP A 345 4.80 42.90 -8.74
C ASP A 345 4.85 42.63 -7.22
N ALA A 346 5.27 41.43 -6.78
CA ALA A 346 5.17 41.00 -5.38
C ALA A 346 6.16 41.71 -4.44
N LYS A 347 7.38 42.01 -4.93
CA LYS A 347 8.39 42.74 -4.14
C LYS A 347 8.06 44.22 -3.95
N GLU A 348 7.42 44.86 -4.92
CA GLU A 348 6.97 46.26 -4.81
C GLU A 348 5.73 46.39 -3.92
N LEU A 349 4.82 45.42 -3.95
CA LEU A 349 3.61 45.37 -3.10
C LEU A 349 3.90 44.93 -1.64
N GLY A 350 5.04 44.28 -1.39
CA GLY A 350 5.40 43.67 -0.10
C GLY A 350 6.35 44.48 0.79
N ALA A 351 7.01 45.53 0.28
CA ALA A 351 8.10 46.23 0.97
C ALA A 351 7.71 47.02 2.25
N GLY A 352 6.45 46.99 2.70
CA GLY A 352 5.98 47.76 3.85
C GLY A 352 4.99 47.06 4.78
N LEU A 353 4.68 45.78 4.57
CA LEU A 353 3.69 45.07 5.38
C LEU A 353 4.39 44.18 6.40
N LYS A 354 4.21 44.49 7.69
CA LYS A 354 4.60 43.59 8.79
C LYS A 354 3.71 42.36 8.72
N ASP A 355 4.28 41.23 8.31
CA ASP A 355 3.63 39.93 8.51
C ASP A 355 3.35 39.77 10.01
N ASN A 356 2.11 39.41 10.33
CA ASN A 356 1.71 39.13 11.69
C ASN A 356 2.25 37.74 12.05
N GLU A 357 3.55 37.68 12.33
CA GLU A 357 4.34 36.50 12.66
C GLU A 357 3.98 35.97 14.05
N ASN A 358 2.78 35.40 14.21
CA ASN A 358 2.40 34.80 15.49
C ASN A 358 3.05 33.42 15.64
N LEU A 359 3.89 33.27 16.65
CA LEU A 359 4.36 31.98 17.13
C LEU A 359 3.14 31.18 17.64
N SER A 360 2.87 30.04 17.03
CA SER A 360 1.76 29.17 17.42
C SER A 360 2.28 27.91 18.10
N VAL A 361 1.71 27.60 19.28
CA VAL A 361 1.83 26.27 19.89
C VAL A 361 0.70 25.43 19.31
N LEU A 362 1.06 24.41 18.54
CA LEU A 362 0.11 23.55 17.88
C LEU A 362 0.24 22.14 18.47
N PHE A 363 -0.90 21.56 18.82
CA PHE A 363 -0.99 20.19 19.27
C PHE A 363 -1.40 19.31 18.09
N SER A 364 -0.65 18.23 17.85
CA SER A 364 -0.96 17.24 16.84
C SER A 364 -1.12 17.81 15.41
N GLU A 365 -0.18 18.67 14.98
CA GLU A 365 -0.07 19.14 13.59
C GLU A 365 1.31 18.73 13.02
N ASP A 366 1.38 18.48 11.72
CA ASP A 366 2.55 17.97 10.96
C ASP A 366 3.16 16.65 11.47
N GLY A 367 2.35 15.81 12.11
CA GLY A 367 2.73 14.49 12.63
C GLY A 367 3.31 14.50 14.05
N ASP A 368 3.50 15.68 14.65
CA ASP A 368 4.15 15.84 15.95
C ASP A 368 3.14 16.15 17.06
N PHE A 369 3.35 15.57 18.24
CA PHE A 369 2.44 15.71 19.38
C PHE A 369 2.30 17.16 19.86
N VAL A 370 3.43 17.88 19.94
CA VAL A 370 3.51 19.28 20.34
C VAL A 370 4.55 19.95 19.45
N GLN A 371 4.19 21.04 18.78
CA GLN A 371 5.14 21.80 17.98
C GLN A 371 4.99 23.30 18.21
N LEU A 372 6.10 24.02 18.05
CA LEU A 372 6.12 25.45 17.84
C LEU A 372 6.33 25.68 16.34
N LYS A 373 5.37 26.34 15.70
CA LYS A 373 5.41 26.63 14.27
C LYS A 373 5.21 28.12 14.04
N GLN A 374 6.01 28.65 13.13
CA GLN A 374 5.87 29.98 12.58
C GLN A 374 5.98 29.86 11.06
N GLN A 375 5.02 30.42 10.35
CA GLN A 375 5.01 30.40 8.88
C GLN A 375 4.50 31.73 8.33
N ASP A 376 5.30 32.38 7.49
CA ASP A 376 5.01 33.70 6.92
C ASP A 376 4.20 33.60 5.62
N SER A 377 3.93 34.73 4.95
CA SER A 377 3.18 34.80 3.68
C SER A 377 3.91 34.18 2.49
N GLU A 378 5.25 34.23 2.50
CA GLU A 378 6.17 33.67 1.49
C GLU A 378 6.44 32.16 1.72
N SER A 379 5.69 31.53 2.62
CA SER A 379 5.84 30.13 2.99
C SER A 379 7.20 29.77 3.61
N ASN A 380 7.94 30.74 4.15
CA ASN A 380 9.06 30.46 5.03
C ASN A 380 8.51 29.87 6.32
N ARG A 381 9.09 28.75 6.76
CA ARG A 381 8.59 27.96 7.88
C ARG A 381 9.70 27.68 8.86
N PHE A 382 9.50 28.08 10.11
CA PHE A 382 10.24 27.59 11.26
C PHE A 382 9.38 26.60 12.05
N LYS A 383 9.96 25.47 12.42
CA LYS A 383 9.30 24.42 13.19
C LYS A 383 10.24 23.87 14.25
N LEU A 384 9.77 23.79 15.50
CA LEU A 384 10.43 23.09 16.59
C LEU A 384 9.50 22.01 17.13
N ALA A 385 9.91 20.74 17.04
CA ALA A 385 9.07 19.62 17.44
C ALA A 385 9.88 18.40 17.91
N PRO A 386 9.39 17.64 18.91
CA PRO A 386 9.94 16.35 19.29
C PRO A 386 9.56 15.30 18.23
N LYS A 387 10.55 14.59 17.71
CA LYS A 387 10.42 13.46 16.80
C LYS A 387 10.67 12.16 17.53
N LEU A 388 9.79 11.20 17.33
CA LEU A 388 9.89 9.86 17.89
C LEU A 388 10.14 8.86 16.77
N SER A 389 11.13 7.98 16.95
CA SER A 389 11.45 6.89 16.03
C SER A 389 11.52 5.58 16.81
N PHE A 390 11.06 4.49 16.17
CA PHE A 390 11.08 3.15 16.75
C PHE A 390 11.81 2.19 15.83
N TYR A 391 12.65 1.34 16.42
CA TYR A 391 13.39 0.30 15.72
C TYR A 391 13.05 -1.06 16.33
N PHE A 392 12.70 -2.03 15.49
CA PHE A 392 12.23 -3.33 15.95
C PHE A 392 13.25 -4.44 15.69
N ASN A 393 13.20 -5.48 16.52
CA ASN A 393 13.83 -6.78 16.28
C ASN A 393 15.36 -6.78 16.33
N ASP A 394 15.92 -6.13 17.35
CA ASP A 394 17.34 -6.20 17.68
C ASP A 394 17.60 -7.27 18.78
N PRO A 395 18.74 -7.96 18.77
CA PRO A 395 19.02 -8.99 19.77
C PRO A 395 19.32 -8.46 21.19
N SER A 396 19.68 -7.17 21.35
CA SER A 396 19.84 -6.54 22.66
C SER A 396 18.54 -5.97 23.23
N GLY A 397 17.51 -5.78 22.40
CA GLY A 397 16.18 -5.30 22.79
C GLY A 397 15.16 -5.43 21.66
N ALA A 398 13.94 -5.89 21.98
CA ALA A 398 12.92 -6.16 20.97
C ALA A 398 12.38 -4.90 20.29
N LEU A 399 12.46 -3.77 20.98
CA LEU A 399 12.05 -2.44 20.59
C LEU A 399 13.08 -1.46 21.14
N HIS A 400 13.66 -0.65 20.26
CA HIS A 400 14.47 0.51 20.59
C HIS A 400 13.75 1.77 20.15
N TYR A 401 14.04 2.89 20.79
CA TYR A 401 13.39 4.16 20.55
C TYR A 401 14.40 5.31 20.52
N ASP A 402 14.05 6.35 19.77
CA ASP A 402 14.83 7.57 19.65
C ASP A 402 13.89 8.77 19.70
N ILE A 403 14.09 9.64 20.69
CA ILE A 403 13.38 10.90 20.89
C ILE A 403 14.36 12.04 20.63
N ASN A 404 14.12 12.77 19.54
CA ASN A 404 14.90 13.93 19.14
C ASN A 404 14.08 15.20 19.26
N LEU A 405 14.66 16.28 19.74
CA LEU A 405 14.12 17.61 19.52
C LEU A 405 14.67 18.15 18.19
N SER A 406 13.78 18.42 17.23
CA SER A 406 14.17 18.88 15.89
C SER A 406 13.73 20.32 15.64
N ALA A 407 14.67 21.15 15.19
CA ALA A 407 14.45 22.51 14.71
C ALA A 407 14.65 22.52 13.19
N SER A 408 13.58 22.79 12.45
CA SER A 408 13.56 22.88 11.00
C SER A 408 13.32 24.32 10.56
N TYR A 409 14.06 24.76 9.55
CA TYR A 409 13.90 26.06 8.91
C TYR A 409 13.89 25.87 7.39
N ASP A 410 12.73 26.09 6.79
CA ASP A 410 12.51 26.07 5.35
C ASP A 410 12.36 27.52 4.87
N LYS A 411 13.26 27.96 3.99
CA LYS A 411 13.26 29.32 3.47
C LYS A 411 13.13 29.33 1.95
N ARG A 412 12.11 29.99 1.43
CA ARG A 412 11.98 30.33 0.00
C ARG A 412 13.00 31.41 -0.35
N LEU A 413 13.95 31.09 -1.22
CA LEU A 413 14.99 32.02 -1.67
C LEU A 413 14.60 32.75 -2.96
N ALA A 414 13.87 32.04 -3.82
CA ALA A 414 13.28 32.53 -5.05
C ALA A 414 12.13 31.59 -5.44
N LYS A 415 11.36 31.93 -6.49
CA LYS A 415 10.31 31.05 -7.03
C LYS A 415 10.77 29.62 -7.24
N GLY A 416 10.17 28.68 -6.52
CA GLY A 416 10.50 27.25 -6.58
C GLY A 416 11.86 26.89 -5.98
N LEU A 417 12.67 27.84 -5.49
CA LEU A 417 13.98 27.60 -4.89
C LEU A 417 13.90 27.72 -3.37
N TYR A 418 14.09 26.62 -2.68
CA TYR A 418 13.99 26.49 -1.23
C TYR A 418 15.32 26.08 -0.61
N LEU A 419 15.65 26.69 0.53
CA LEU A 419 16.66 26.22 1.46
C LEU A 419 15.97 25.43 2.56
N ASN A 420 16.23 24.14 2.66
CA ASN A 420 15.72 23.29 3.71
C ASN A 420 16.84 22.99 4.70
N SER A 421 16.63 23.34 5.97
CA SER A 421 17.59 23.07 7.05
C SER A 421 16.89 22.38 8.21
N THR A 422 17.51 21.35 8.78
CA THR A 422 17.05 20.72 10.02
C THR A 422 18.23 20.40 10.90
N VAL A 423 18.19 20.87 12.15
CA VAL A 423 19.09 20.49 13.22
C VAL A 423 18.28 19.66 14.22
N ALA A 424 18.84 18.53 14.65
CA ALA A 424 18.20 17.65 15.62
C ALA A 424 19.14 17.43 16.81
N ALA A 425 18.56 17.44 18.01
CA ALA A 425 19.23 17.12 19.25
C ALA A 425 18.56 15.92 19.90
N THR A 426 19.30 14.85 20.12
CA THR A 426 18.84 13.66 20.83
C THR A 426 18.59 13.98 22.28
N VAL A 427 17.35 13.75 22.73
CA VAL A 427 16.90 13.96 24.11
C VAL A 427 17.04 12.65 24.89
N LEU A 428 16.50 11.57 24.34
CA LEU A 428 16.49 10.25 24.96
C LEU A 428 16.46 9.17 23.89
N GLU A 429 17.36 8.19 23.98
CA GLU A 429 17.40 7.04 23.08
C GLU A 429 18.11 5.85 23.74
N ASP A 430 17.85 4.65 23.24
CA ASP A 430 18.53 3.41 23.63
C ASP A 430 19.18 2.66 22.45
N VAL A 431 19.14 3.25 21.25
CA VAL A 431 19.71 2.69 20.02
C VAL A 431 21.25 2.67 20.08
N SER A 432 21.88 3.65 20.71
CA SER A 432 23.33 3.75 20.89
C SER A 432 23.89 2.65 21.80
N ALA A 433 23.05 2.09 22.67
CA ALA A 433 23.39 1.00 23.58
C ALA A 433 23.47 -0.36 22.88
N VAL A 434 23.01 -0.46 21.62
CA VAL A 434 23.17 -1.67 20.80
C VAL A 434 24.65 -1.91 20.58
N LYS A 435 25.22 -2.97 21.19
CA LYS A 435 26.66 -3.29 21.12
C LYS A 435 27.04 -4.14 19.92
N GLN A 436 26.07 -4.65 19.18
CA GLN A 436 26.31 -5.59 18.09
C GLN A 436 26.67 -4.83 16.81
N PRO A 437 27.83 -5.09 16.18
CA PRO A 437 28.14 -4.51 14.90
C PRO A 437 27.20 -5.07 13.82
N SER A 438 27.03 -4.30 12.74
CA SER A 438 26.31 -4.79 11.57
C SER A 438 26.93 -6.10 11.06
N ASN A 439 26.07 -7.09 10.79
CA ASN A 439 26.47 -8.36 10.18
C ASN A 439 26.30 -8.37 8.65
N SER A 440 25.90 -7.24 8.06
CA SER A 440 25.70 -7.11 6.62
C SER A 440 27.01 -7.32 5.85
N LEU A 441 26.94 -8.05 4.74
CA LEU A 441 28.08 -8.21 3.81
C LEU A 441 28.04 -7.21 2.65
N LEU A 442 26.94 -6.47 2.52
CA LEU A 442 26.80 -5.40 1.55
C LEU A 442 27.46 -4.14 2.09
N PRO A 443 27.72 -3.11 1.26
CA PRO A 443 28.09 -1.81 1.79
C PRO A 443 27.08 -1.34 2.84
N HIS A 444 27.56 -0.93 4.02
CA HIS A 444 26.70 -0.51 5.12
C HIS A 444 26.08 0.86 4.79
N VAL A 445 24.83 0.85 4.31
CA VAL A 445 24.09 2.04 3.89
C VAL A 445 23.00 2.44 4.91
N ARG A 446 22.54 1.49 5.73
CA ARG A 446 21.54 1.68 6.80
C ARG A 446 21.86 0.91 8.08
N SER A 447 22.68 -0.13 7.98
CA SER A 447 22.94 -1.04 9.11
C SER A 447 23.83 -0.45 10.21
N ASP A 448 24.62 0.59 9.91
CA ASP A 448 25.47 1.32 10.87
C ASP A 448 24.68 2.34 11.75
N VAL A 449 23.34 2.29 11.81
CA VAL A 449 22.51 3.30 12.51
C VAL A 449 22.93 3.55 13.96
N ALA A 450 23.34 2.51 14.69
CA ALA A 450 23.80 2.64 16.07
C ALA A 450 25.08 3.48 16.19
N GLU A 451 26.00 3.40 15.21
CA GLU A 451 27.22 4.22 15.20
C GLU A 451 26.90 5.69 15.00
N TYR A 452 25.94 6.00 14.13
CA TYR A 452 25.43 7.36 14.02
C TYR A 452 24.88 7.80 15.38
N LYS A 453 24.04 7.02 16.07
CA LYS A 453 23.50 7.44 17.38
C LYS A 453 24.56 7.61 18.47
N ARG A 454 25.71 6.93 18.40
CA ARG A 454 26.84 7.11 19.33
C ARG A 454 27.68 8.37 19.10
N GLY A 455 27.57 9.00 17.93
CA GLY A 455 28.26 10.25 17.62
C GLY A 455 27.71 11.45 18.42
N SER A 456 27.83 12.65 17.85
CA SER A 456 27.28 13.87 18.48
C SER A 456 25.78 13.76 18.79
N LYS A 457 25.35 14.19 19.97
CA LYS A 457 23.93 14.30 20.34
C LYS A 457 23.20 15.41 19.60
N ALA A 458 23.91 16.42 19.11
CA ALA A 458 23.34 17.51 18.31
C ALA A 458 23.93 17.48 16.91
N LYS A 459 23.08 17.37 15.88
CA LYS A 459 23.50 17.12 14.51
C LYS A 459 22.76 17.98 13.50
N LEU A 460 23.47 18.33 12.44
CA LEU A 460 22.86 18.83 11.21
C LEU A 460 22.24 17.66 10.46
N TYR A 461 20.92 17.49 10.58
CA TYR A 461 20.20 16.40 9.94
C TYR A 461 20.04 16.64 8.43
N GLN A 462 19.70 17.88 8.06
CA GLN A 462 19.46 18.29 6.68
C GLN A 462 19.95 19.72 6.44
N LEU A 463 20.55 19.95 5.28
CA LEU A 463 20.90 21.28 4.78
C LEU A 463 21.03 21.22 3.26
N MET A 464 20.01 21.60 2.54
CA MET A 464 19.98 21.43 1.09
C MET A 464 19.24 22.57 0.39
N LEU A 465 19.61 22.79 -0.87
CA LEU A 465 18.88 23.62 -1.81
C LEU A 465 18.02 22.73 -2.70
N ASN A 466 16.75 23.10 -2.85
CA ASN A 466 15.76 22.42 -3.68
C ASN A 466 15.17 23.39 -4.70
N LYS A 467 15.23 23.04 -5.98
CA LYS A 467 14.58 23.78 -7.08
C LYS A 467 13.46 22.95 -7.69
N TYR A 468 12.23 23.40 -7.53
CA TYR A 468 11.04 22.87 -8.20
C TYR A 468 10.69 23.74 -9.42
N TYR A 469 10.25 23.10 -10.50
CA TYR A 469 9.83 23.78 -11.73
C TYR A 469 8.92 22.89 -12.59
N GLN A 470 8.15 23.50 -13.48
CA GLN A 470 7.28 22.80 -14.44
C GLN A 470 7.82 23.05 -15.87
N PRO A 471 8.61 22.14 -16.47
CA PRO A 471 9.22 22.38 -17.79
C PRO A 471 8.23 22.38 -18.95
N ALA A 472 7.11 21.66 -18.83
CA ALA A 472 6.07 21.55 -19.86
C ALA A 472 4.72 21.19 -19.17
N PRO A 473 3.57 21.34 -19.85
CA PRO A 473 2.29 20.87 -19.31
C PRO A 473 2.38 19.42 -18.83
N GLU A 474 1.91 19.13 -17.62
CA GLU A 474 1.92 17.79 -17.00
C GLU A 474 3.31 17.17 -16.70
N TRP A 475 4.39 17.91 -16.97
CA TRP A 475 5.76 17.55 -16.61
C TRP A 475 6.25 18.41 -15.44
N TYR A 476 6.82 17.77 -14.43
CA TYR A 476 7.29 18.40 -13.20
C TYR A 476 8.73 17.98 -12.91
N GLY A 477 9.57 18.94 -12.51
CA GLY A 477 11.00 18.75 -12.27
C GLY A 477 11.42 19.20 -10.87
N ARG A 478 12.37 18.47 -10.29
CA ARG A 478 13.10 18.81 -9.06
C ARG A 478 14.60 18.66 -9.30
N VAL A 479 15.38 19.62 -8.83
CA VAL A 479 16.84 19.50 -8.67
C VAL A 479 17.21 19.83 -7.22
N SER A 480 18.09 19.04 -6.62
CA SER A 480 18.47 19.16 -5.22
C SER A 480 19.97 19.01 -5.03
N ALA A 481 20.54 19.74 -4.07
CA ALA A 481 21.95 19.60 -3.69
C ALA A 481 22.18 19.96 -2.22
N GLY A 482 23.02 19.18 -1.54
CA GLY A 482 23.42 19.42 -0.15
C GLY A 482 23.37 18.16 0.70
N ILE A 483 23.04 18.32 1.97
CA ILE A 483 22.85 17.25 2.94
C ILE A 483 21.39 16.84 2.94
N TYR A 484 21.10 15.62 2.47
CA TYR A 484 19.73 15.11 2.33
C TYR A 484 19.19 14.56 3.64
N GLU A 485 20.02 13.78 4.34
CA GLU A 485 19.67 13.07 5.59
C GLU A 485 20.91 12.84 6.47
N GLU A 486 20.73 12.27 7.67
CA GLU A 486 21.82 11.98 8.62
C GLU A 486 22.97 11.18 7.99
N MET A 487 22.66 10.23 7.11
CA MET A 487 23.65 9.31 6.53
C MET A 487 24.20 9.76 5.17
N TYR A 488 23.54 10.67 4.44
CA TYR A 488 23.90 10.99 3.06
C TYR A 488 23.76 12.48 2.74
N GLY A 489 24.75 12.98 1.99
CA GLY A 489 24.67 14.22 1.23
C GLY A 489 24.99 13.95 -0.24
N GLY A 490 24.57 14.84 -1.13
CA GLY A 490 24.73 14.65 -2.56
C GLY A 490 24.02 15.71 -3.39
N ALA A 491 23.89 15.42 -4.67
CA ALA A 491 23.11 16.22 -5.61
C ALA A 491 22.40 15.30 -6.61
N GLY A 492 21.22 15.71 -7.04
CA GLY A 492 20.38 14.90 -7.91
C GLY A 492 19.12 15.61 -8.34
N GLY A 493 18.23 14.88 -9.01
CA GLY A 493 16.98 15.42 -9.48
C GLY A 493 15.94 14.35 -9.78
N GLN A 494 14.70 14.80 -9.94
CA GLN A 494 13.55 13.98 -10.30
C GLN A 494 12.78 14.66 -11.42
N LEU A 495 12.34 13.89 -12.42
CA LEU A 495 11.45 14.34 -13.47
C LEU A 495 10.23 13.43 -13.48
N LEU A 496 9.04 14.01 -13.27
CA LEU A 496 7.75 13.32 -13.19
C LEU A 496 6.88 13.75 -14.38
N TYR A 497 6.27 12.77 -15.03
CA TYR A 497 5.16 12.96 -15.97
C TYR A 497 3.88 12.42 -15.35
N ALA A 498 2.91 13.31 -15.14
CA ALA A 498 1.65 13.00 -14.48
C ALA A 498 0.45 13.53 -15.31
N PRO A 499 -0.01 12.75 -16.31
CA PRO A 499 -1.08 13.19 -17.20
C PRO A 499 -2.43 13.30 -16.50
N THR A 500 -3.18 14.35 -16.83
CA THR A 500 -4.52 14.65 -16.29
C THR A 500 -5.52 13.57 -16.70
N ALA A 501 -6.50 13.29 -15.84
CA ALA A 501 -7.54 12.27 -16.05
C ALA A 501 -7.01 10.85 -16.34
N SER A 502 -5.73 10.58 -16.08
CA SER A 502 -5.13 9.26 -16.24
C SER A 502 -5.06 8.51 -14.91
N ARG A 503 -4.98 7.17 -14.98
CA ARG A 503 -4.73 6.33 -13.81
C ARG A 503 -3.24 6.08 -13.56
N TRP A 504 -2.33 6.69 -14.31
CA TRP A 504 -0.91 6.35 -14.23
C TRP A 504 -0.01 7.59 -14.23
N ALA A 505 1.17 7.47 -13.60
CA ALA A 505 2.22 8.47 -13.66
C ALA A 505 3.58 7.78 -13.69
N VAL A 506 4.59 8.42 -14.25
CA VAL A 506 5.95 7.89 -14.33
C VAL A 506 6.97 8.95 -13.96
N ASP A 507 8.00 8.56 -13.23
CA ASP A 507 9.12 9.44 -12.92
C ASP A 507 10.46 8.74 -13.02
N ILE A 508 11.50 9.56 -13.15
CA ILE A 508 12.90 9.14 -13.02
C ILE A 508 13.59 10.01 -11.98
N ALA A 509 14.25 9.38 -11.02
CA ALA A 509 15.05 10.03 -9.99
C ALA A 509 16.51 9.56 -10.09
N VAL A 510 17.45 10.52 -10.14
CA VAL A 510 18.89 10.25 -10.20
C VAL A 510 19.60 11.08 -9.15
N ASP A 511 20.34 10.43 -8.25
CA ASP A 511 21.05 11.10 -7.17
C ASP A 511 22.49 10.57 -7.05
N ALA A 512 23.46 11.50 -7.10
CA ALA A 512 24.87 11.23 -6.80
C ALA A 512 25.11 11.52 -5.32
N LEU A 513 25.43 10.48 -4.56
CA LEU A 513 25.40 10.48 -3.11
C LEU A 513 26.76 10.09 -2.51
N LYS A 514 27.10 10.71 -1.40
CA LYS A 514 28.26 10.40 -0.57
C LYS A 514 27.82 10.17 0.87
N GLN A 515 28.31 9.10 1.47
CA GLN A 515 27.97 8.76 2.85
C GLN A 515 28.65 9.72 3.82
N ARG A 516 27.91 10.16 4.83
CA ARG A 516 28.39 11.08 5.88
C ARG A 516 29.16 10.30 6.95
N ASP A 517 30.00 11.00 7.71
CA ASP A 517 30.58 10.45 8.93
C ASP A 517 29.56 10.40 10.07
N PHE A 518 29.90 9.71 11.15
CA PHE A 518 28.97 9.48 12.27
C PHE A 518 28.67 10.75 13.08
N ASP A 519 29.61 11.71 13.08
CA ASP A 519 29.43 13.03 13.71
C ASP A 519 28.61 14.00 12.84
N GLY A 520 28.47 13.71 11.55
CA GLY A 520 27.61 14.45 10.62
C GLY A 520 28.21 15.74 10.08
N LEU A 521 29.53 15.94 10.10
CA LEU A 521 30.15 17.14 9.52
C LEU A 521 31.02 16.83 8.30
N GLY A 522 31.52 15.61 8.20
CA GLY A 522 32.35 15.14 7.11
C GLY A 522 31.68 14.04 6.26
N PHE A 523 32.50 13.43 5.42
CA PHE A 523 32.09 12.36 4.52
C PHE A 523 33.03 11.16 4.61
N ARG A 524 32.46 9.97 4.57
CA ARG A 524 33.19 8.70 4.42
C ARG A 524 33.62 8.51 2.94
N PRO A 525 34.58 7.62 2.67
CA PRO A 525 35.01 7.31 1.29
C PRO A 525 33.92 6.70 0.41
N TYR A 526 32.85 6.18 1.00
CA TYR A 526 31.77 5.54 0.24
C TYR A 526 30.93 6.56 -0.52
N SER A 527 30.83 6.37 -1.83
CA SER A 527 29.94 7.09 -2.74
C SER A 527 29.18 6.14 -3.65
N THR A 528 28.01 6.57 -4.09
CA THR A 528 27.12 5.82 -4.97
C THR A 528 26.31 6.76 -5.86
N VAL A 529 25.79 6.24 -6.96
CA VAL A 529 24.80 6.94 -7.81
C VAL A 529 23.58 6.04 -7.86
N THR A 530 22.46 6.54 -7.36
CA THR A 530 21.16 5.88 -7.48
C THR A 530 20.44 6.41 -8.70
N ALA A 531 19.77 5.52 -9.44
CA ALA A 531 18.94 5.88 -10.58
C ALA A 531 17.73 4.95 -10.58
N LEU A 532 16.55 5.51 -10.35
CA LEU A 532 15.30 4.78 -10.20
C LEU A 532 14.26 5.35 -11.15
N ALA A 533 13.71 4.48 -12.00
CA ALA A 533 12.52 4.78 -12.78
C ALA A 533 11.31 4.18 -12.07
N SER A 534 10.27 4.98 -11.88
CA SER A 534 9.06 4.60 -11.16
C SER A 534 7.85 4.65 -12.08
N MET A 535 6.95 3.67 -11.93
CA MET A 535 5.61 3.69 -12.51
C MET A 535 4.58 3.57 -11.39
N HIS A 536 3.66 4.52 -11.36
CA HIS A 536 2.55 4.58 -10.43
C HIS A 536 1.25 4.29 -11.18
N TYR A 537 0.41 3.44 -10.63
CA TYR A 537 -0.87 3.10 -11.23
C TYR A 537 -1.99 3.03 -10.18
N LYS A 538 -3.04 3.82 -10.37
CA LYS A 538 -4.25 3.89 -9.54
C LYS A 538 -5.20 2.76 -9.92
N LEU A 539 -5.43 1.85 -8.98
CA LEU A 539 -6.34 0.72 -9.06
C LEU A 539 -7.69 1.09 -8.40
N PRO A 540 -8.75 0.26 -8.56
CA PRO A 540 -9.99 0.40 -7.79
C PRO A 540 -9.76 0.35 -6.27
N TYR A 541 -10.81 0.64 -5.49
CA TYR A 541 -10.76 0.68 -4.01
C TYR A 541 -9.77 1.70 -3.39
N GLY A 542 -9.34 2.71 -4.16
CA GLY A 542 -8.38 3.71 -3.69
C GLY A 542 -6.96 3.15 -3.55
N MET A 543 -6.63 2.08 -4.29
CA MET A 543 -5.32 1.45 -4.22
C MET A 543 -4.35 2.06 -5.25
N THR A 544 -3.08 2.19 -4.90
CA THR A 544 -2.01 2.61 -5.80
C THR A 544 -0.93 1.54 -5.80
N ALA A 545 -0.64 0.98 -6.97
CA ALA A 545 0.52 0.12 -7.20
C ALA A 545 1.67 0.96 -7.74
N THR A 546 2.85 0.82 -7.15
CA THR A 546 4.07 1.50 -7.59
C THR A 546 5.18 0.48 -7.80
N ALA A 547 5.85 0.54 -8.94
CA ALA A 547 7.05 -0.23 -9.22
C ALA A 547 8.22 0.74 -9.45
N ARG A 548 9.30 0.62 -8.67
CA ARG A 548 10.52 1.42 -8.79
C ARG A 548 11.68 0.52 -9.18
N ALA A 549 12.26 0.71 -10.36
CA ALA A 549 13.28 -0.14 -10.93
C ALA A 549 14.58 0.63 -11.17
N GLY A 550 15.72 0.04 -10.81
CA GLY A 550 17.04 0.62 -11.06
C GLY A 550 18.06 0.29 -9.99
N ARG A 551 18.97 1.24 -9.70
CA ARG A 551 20.10 1.04 -8.79
C ARG A 551 19.84 1.67 -7.42
N PHE A 552 19.97 0.86 -6.38
CA PHE A 552 19.77 1.19 -4.96
C PHE A 552 21.08 1.63 -4.27
N LEU A 553 20.96 2.09 -3.03
CA LEU A 553 22.06 2.69 -2.26
C LEU A 553 23.27 1.77 -2.14
N ALA A 554 23.06 0.48 -1.85
CA ALA A 554 24.13 -0.51 -1.68
C ALA A 554 24.74 -0.99 -3.02
N LYS A 555 24.45 -0.27 -4.12
CA LYS A 555 24.90 -0.53 -5.49
C LYS A 555 24.27 -1.76 -6.16
N ASP A 556 23.28 -2.35 -5.52
CA ASP A 556 22.45 -3.42 -6.03
C ASP A 556 21.40 -2.89 -7.02
N ASN A 557 21.10 -3.68 -8.05
CA ASN A 557 20.09 -3.37 -9.05
C ASN A 557 18.87 -4.27 -8.85
N GLY A 558 17.69 -3.69 -8.98
CA GLY A 558 16.47 -4.46 -8.79
C GLY A 558 15.20 -3.65 -8.97
N VAL A 559 14.13 -4.18 -8.40
CA VAL A 559 12.79 -3.57 -8.44
C VAL A 559 12.18 -3.61 -7.05
N ARG A 560 11.66 -2.47 -6.60
CA ARG A 560 10.78 -2.36 -5.44
C ARG A 560 9.33 -2.27 -5.92
N PHE A 561 8.50 -3.18 -5.43
CA PHE A 561 7.05 -3.12 -5.59
C PHE A 561 6.44 -2.56 -4.31
N GLU A 562 5.52 -1.63 -4.46
CA GLU A 562 4.75 -1.03 -3.38
C GLU A 562 3.27 -1.08 -3.74
N LEU A 563 2.45 -1.44 -2.77
CA LEU A 563 1.00 -1.43 -2.90
C LEU A 563 0.43 -0.72 -1.67
N LYS A 564 -0.28 0.39 -1.89
CA LYS A 564 -0.97 1.12 -0.83
C LYS A 564 -2.45 1.24 -1.11
N ARG A 565 -3.27 1.31 -0.08
CA ARG A 565 -4.70 1.63 -0.13
C ARG A 565 -4.95 2.89 0.67
N ARG A 566 -5.60 3.87 0.05
CA ARG A 566 -6.15 5.07 0.71
C ARG A 566 -7.64 4.88 0.97
N PHE A 567 -8.05 5.07 2.21
CA PHE A 567 -9.46 5.01 2.62
C PHE A 567 -10.12 6.40 2.54
N GLN A 568 -11.44 6.49 2.71
CA GLN A 568 -12.17 7.77 2.65
C GLN A 568 -11.76 8.75 3.76
N SER A 569 -11.34 8.25 4.93
CA SER A 569 -10.66 9.06 5.96
C SER A 569 -9.35 9.72 5.51
N GLY A 570 -8.82 9.30 4.36
CA GLY A 570 -7.50 9.64 3.86
C GLY A 570 -6.37 8.84 4.51
N VAL A 571 -6.67 7.95 5.46
CA VAL A 571 -5.69 7.00 6.00
C VAL A 571 -5.15 6.13 4.87
N GLU A 572 -3.84 5.95 4.82
CA GLU A 572 -3.17 5.06 3.86
C GLU A 572 -2.52 3.89 4.58
N ILE A 573 -2.70 2.70 4.03
CA ILE A 573 -2.04 1.48 4.50
C ILE A 573 -1.38 0.81 3.32
N GLY A 574 -0.08 0.54 3.43
CA GLY A 574 0.67 -0.05 2.34
C GLY A 574 1.74 -1.03 2.77
N ALA A 575 2.25 -1.74 1.79
CA ALA A 575 3.36 -2.67 1.93
C ALA A 575 4.31 -2.54 0.75
N TRP A 576 5.58 -2.83 0.97
CA TRP A 576 6.56 -2.94 -0.10
C TRP A 576 7.36 -4.24 -0.02
N TYR A 577 7.88 -4.65 -1.17
CA TYR A 577 8.79 -5.76 -1.32
C TYR A 577 9.83 -5.40 -2.40
N THR A 578 11.10 -5.57 -2.07
CA THR A 578 12.23 -5.19 -2.92
C THR A 578 13.04 -6.41 -3.29
N TYR A 579 13.13 -6.68 -4.59
CA TYR A 579 13.93 -7.76 -5.15
C TYR A 579 15.12 -7.18 -5.90
N THR A 580 16.34 -7.49 -5.46
CA THR A 580 17.57 -7.00 -6.08
C THR A 580 18.60 -8.11 -6.26
N ASP A 581 19.68 -7.83 -6.98
CA ASP A 581 20.85 -8.69 -7.09
C ASP A 581 21.77 -8.66 -5.84
N GLY A 582 21.42 -7.85 -4.83
CA GLY A 582 22.12 -7.77 -3.55
C GLY A 582 21.96 -9.05 -2.71
N LYS A 583 23.08 -9.59 -2.23
CA LYS A 583 23.12 -10.86 -1.50
C LYS A 583 23.32 -10.66 0.00
N ASP A 584 22.26 -10.27 0.70
CA ASP A 584 22.26 -10.28 2.16
C ASP A 584 21.97 -11.69 2.70
N ILE A 585 23.04 -12.47 2.92
CA ILE A 585 22.96 -13.88 3.33
C ILE A 585 23.06 -14.08 4.84
N THR A 586 23.06 -12.99 5.61
CA THR A 586 23.20 -13.04 7.07
C THR A 586 21.85 -12.85 7.73
N SER A 587 21.64 -13.51 8.88
CA SER A 587 20.33 -13.55 9.56
C SER A 587 19.72 -12.15 9.66
N PRO A 588 18.50 -11.93 9.11
CA PRO A 588 17.48 -12.95 8.82
C PRO A 588 17.60 -13.65 7.45
N GLY A 589 18.57 -13.28 6.60
CA GLY A 589 18.91 -14.00 5.38
C GLY A 589 19.76 -15.25 5.64
N THR A 590 19.88 -16.09 4.62
CA THR A 590 20.76 -17.28 4.60
C THR A 590 21.43 -17.43 3.23
N PRO A 591 22.53 -18.20 3.11
CA PRO A 591 23.15 -18.47 1.81
C PRO A 591 22.20 -19.10 0.78
N SER A 592 21.24 -19.92 1.22
CA SER A 592 20.23 -20.55 0.38
C SER A 592 19.00 -19.68 0.09
N ALA A 593 18.77 -18.65 0.90
CA ALA A 593 17.64 -17.72 0.79
C ALA A 593 18.07 -16.35 1.32
N PRO A 594 18.71 -15.52 0.47
CA PRO A 594 19.09 -14.16 0.85
C PRO A 594 17.89 -13.34 1.31
N TYR A 595 18.13 -12.39 2.21
CA TYR A 595 17.11 -11.47 2.65
C TYR A 595 16.75 -10.48 1.53
N HIS A 596 15.46 -10.17 1.44
CA HIS A 596 14.91 -9.16 0.56
C HIS A 596 14.20 -8.11 1.41
N ASP A 597 14.45 -6.85 1.10
CA ASP A 597 13.86 -5.74 1.83
C ASP A 597 12.34 -5.73 1.65
N ARG A 598 11.63 -5.58 2.76
CA ARG A 598 10.17 -5.64 2.83
C ARG A 598 9.69 -4.95 4.08
N GLY A 599 8.49 -4.39 4.01
CA GLY A 599 7.88 -3.74 5.16
C GLY A 599 6.44 -3.33 4.89
N ILE A 600 5.83 -2.81 5.95
CA ILE A 600 4.50 -2.22 5.93
C ILE A 600 4.59 -0.77 6.40
N PHE A 601 3.71 0.07 5.89
CA PHE A 601 3.60 1.46 6.33
C PHE A 601 2.15 1.87 6.49
N PHE A 602 1.98 2.90 7.28
CA PHE A 602 0.71 3.49 7.67
C PHE A 602 0.87 5.00 7.66
N THR A 603 -0.05 5.71 7.01
CA THR A 603 -0.09 7.17 6.98
C THR A 603 -1.46 7.65 7.43
N LEU A 604 -1.49 8.57 8.39
CA LEU A 604 -2.68 9.07 9.06
C LEU A 604 -2.81 10.57 8.81
N PRO A 605 -3.77 11.04 8.01
CA PRO A 605 -4.04 12.45 7.86
C PRO A 605 -4.66 12.98 9.16
N LEU A 606 -4.03 13.99 9.74
CA LEU A 606 -4.45 14.54 11.03
C LEU A 606 -5.77 15.30 10.89
N SER A 607 -6.12 15.78 9.69
CA SER A 607 -7.46 16.31 9.44
C SER A 607 -8.56 15.31 9.83
N SER A 608 -8.42 14.01 9.67
CA SER A 608 -9.48 13.09 10.11
C SER A 608 -9.69 13.03 11.64
N MET A 609 -8.72 13.53 12.42
CA MET A 609 -8.64 13.40 13.88
C MET A 609 -8.68 14.74 14.64
N LEU A 610 -8.62 15.86 13.93
CA LEU A 610 -8.61 17.20 14.50
C LEU A 610 -9.96 17.89 14.31
N THR A 611 -10.27 18.81 15.21
CA THR A 611 -11.45 19.69 15.17
C THR A 611 -11.34 20.84 14.16
N PHE A 612 -10.24 20.90 13.41
CA PHE A 612 -9.94 21.84 12.32
C PHE A 612 -9.22 21.10 11.19
N ASP A 613 -9.25 21.65 9.99
CA ASP A 613 -8.63 21.11 8.80
C ASP A 613 -7.11 21.28 8.83
N SER A 614 -6.41 20.32 8.27
CA SER A 614 -4.95 20.26 8.30
C SER A 614 -4.43 19.44 7.14
N LYS A 615 -3.38 19.92 6.48
CA LYS A 615 -2.64 19.16 5.46
C LYS A 615 -1.67 18.13 6.03
N SER A 616 -1.53 18.11 7.34
CA SER A 616 -0.54 17.31 8.03
C SER A 616 -0.86 15.82 8.02
N LYS A 617 0.18 15.00 7.86
CA LYS A 617 0.09 13.54 7.90
C LYS A 617 1.10 13.00 8.91
N ALA A 618 0.68 12.05 9.75
CA ALA A 618 1.57 11.24 10.59
C ALA A 618 1.88 9.93 9.86
N GLY A 619 3.16 9.62 9.67
CA GLY A 619 3.61 8.39 9.01
C GLY A 619 4.30 7.44 9.98
N PHE A 620 4.07 6.15 9.84
CA PHE A 620 4.76 5.10 10.57
C PHE A 620 5.06 3.93 9.65
N SER A 621 6.24 3.33 9.76
CA SER A 621 6.62 2.15 8.99
C SER A 621 7.31 1.11 9.87
N ILE A 622 7.09 -0.16 9.54
CA ILE A 622 7.75 -1.29 10.17
C ILE A 622 8.44 -2.09 9.07
N SER A 623 9.75 -2.26 9.22
CA SER A 623 10.55 -3.23 8.47
C SER A 623 11.46 -4.01 9.43
N PRO A 624 11.86 -5.24 9.08
CA PRO A 624 12.94 -5.93 9.80
C PRO A 624 14.20 -5.06 9.84
N TRP A 625 14.92 -5.11 10.97
CA TRP A 625 16.09 -4.26 11.29
C TRP A 625 16.92 -3.86 10.06
N THR A 626 17.18 -2.56 9.93
CA THR A 626 17.79 -1.83 8.81
C THR A 626 18.87 -2.61 8.05
N ARG A 627 18.45 -3.48 7.14
CA ARG A 627 19.34 -4.15 6.18
C ARG A 627 19.74 -3.19 5.07
N ASP A 628 20.80 -3.54 4.37
CA ASP A 628 21.39 -2.67 3.34
C ASP A 628 20.86 -2.95 1.93
N VAL A 629 20.29 -4.14 1.69
CA VAL A 629 19.73 -4.53 0.40
C VAL A 629 18.51 -3.70 0.03
N GLY A 630 18.42 -3.24 -1.22
CA GLY A 630 17.23 -2.57 -1.76
C GLY A 630 16.89 -1.23 -1.09
N GLN A 631 17.85 -0.59 -0.42
CA GLN A 631 17.62 0.66 0.31
C GLN A 631 17.66 1.88 -0.63
N MET A 632 16.80 2.85 -0.34
CA MET A 632 16.74 4.13 -1.06
C MET A 632 17.12 5.27 -0.12
N VAL A 633 17.72 6.32 -0.67
CA VAL A 633 17.91 7.59 0.06
C VAL A 633 16.55 8.22 0.35
N THR A 634 16.40 8.93 1.46
CA THR A 634 15.20 9.76 1.67
C THR A 634 15.13 10.81 0.57
N SER A 635 14.04 10.82 -0.22
CA SER A 635 13.87 11.78 -1.29
C SER A 635 13.82 13.21 -0.71
N PRO A 636 14.58 14.18 -1.26
CA PRO A 636 14.55 15.60 -0.87
C PRO A 636 13.22 16.33 -1.11
N GLY A 637 12.15 15.62 -1.45
CA GLY A 637 10.85 16.16 -1.86
C GLY A 637 10.37 15.38 -3.08
N ASP A 638 9.68 14.27 -2.84
CA ASP A 638 9.18 13.41 -3.91
C ASP A 638 8.03 14.08 -4.68
N LEU A 639 8.23 14.33 -5.97
CA LEU A 639 7.25 15.04 -6.81
C LEU A 639 5.90 14.33 -6.88
N TYR A 640 5.90 12.99 -6.94
CA TYR A 640 4.67 12.21 -6.98
C TYR A 640 3.87 12.42 -5.69
N SER A 641 4.53 12.28 -4.54
CA SER A 641 3.92 12.49 -3.23
C SER A 641 3.37 13.92 -3.03
N ILE A 642 4.06 14.95 -3.57
CA ILE A 642 3.61 16.35 -3.51
C ILE A 642 2.33 16.55 -4.35
N LEU A 643 2.28 15.95 -5.54
CA LEU A 643 1.19 16.17 -6.51
C LEU A 643 0.01 15.20 -6.35
N GLU A 644 0.16 14.11 -5.59
CA GLU A 644 -0.83 13.04 -5.49
C GLU A 644 -2.20 13.55 -5.03
N ASP A 645 -2.24 14.31 -3.93
CA ASP A 645 -3.46 14.87 -3.34
C ASP A 645 -4.17 15.86 -4.27
N PRO A 646 -3.54 16.96 -4.73
CA PRO A 646 -4.22 17.93 -5.60
C PRO A 646 -4.57 17.34 -6.96
N SER A 647 -3.75 16.43 -7.51
CA SER A 647 -4.11 15.71 -8.74
C SER A 647 -5.30 14.78 -8.52
N GLN A 648 -5.43 14.17 -7.35
CA GLN A 648 -6.62 13.38 -7.02
C GLN A 648 -7.85 14.30 -6.91
N ASP A 649 -7.77 15.36 -6.13
CA ASP A 649 -8.87 16.32 -5.96
C ASP A 649 -9.35 16.86 -7.31
N MET A 650 -8.42 17.19 -8.23
CA MET A 650 -8.76 17.67 -9.58
C MET A 650 -9.51 16.63 -10.40
N ASN A 651 -9.15 15.35 -10.29
CA ASN A 651 -9.69 14.27 -11.12
C ASN A 651 -10.93 13.58 -10.49
N VAL A 652 -11.28 13.91 -9.24
CA VAL A 652 -12.48 13.38 -8.58
C VAL A 652 -13.72 14.12 -9.09
N PHE A 653 -14.55 13.42 -9.86
CA PHE A 653 -15.84 13.87 -10.39
C PHE A 653 -15.76 15.17 -11.21
N ASP A 654 -15.93 16.32 -10.57
CA ASP A 654 -15.93 17.66 -11.19
C ASP A 654 -14.81 18.56 -10.65
N GLY A 655 -13.97 18.04 -9.74
CA GLY A 655 -12.83 18.71 -9.14
C GLY A 655 -13.17 19.87 -8.20
N LEU A 656 -14.45 20.13 -7.94
CA LEU A 656 -14.89 21.19 -7.03
C LEU A 656 -14.76 20.79 -5.56
N GLY A 657 -14.70 19.49 -5.22
CA GLY A 657 -14.60 19.09 -3.81
C GLY A 657 -15.75 19.67 -2.98
N ASN A 658 -15.43 20.21 -1.80
CA ASN A 658 -16.38 20.94 -0.93
C ASN A 658 -16.29 22.46 -1.18
N PHE A 659 -16.48 22.89 -2.43
CA PHE A 659 -16.19 24.23 -2.93
C PHE A 659 -16.95 25.35 -2.20
N ALA A 660 -18.27 25.22 -2.09
CA ALA A 660 -19.13 26.24 -1.51
C ALA A 660 -19.33 26.06 0.00
N GLU A 661 -18.88 24.94 0.57
CA GLU A 661 -19.04 24.59 1.99
C GLU A 661 -20.51 24.56 2.45
N ARG A 662 -21.42 24.24 1.53
CA ARG A 662 -22.85 24.16 1.82
C ARG A 662 -23.21 22.79 2.40
N ALA A 663 -24.26 22.73 3.21
CA ALA A 663 -24.73 21.47 3.79
C ALA A 663 -25.13 20.43 2.73
N ASP A 664 -25.66 20.88 1.58
CA ASP A 664 -26.05 20.01 0.47
C ASP A 664 -24.86 19.47 -0.36
N GLU A 665 -23.65 20.02 -0.21
CA GLU A 665 -22.45 19.47 -0.83
C GLU A 665 -21.87 18.27 -0.06
N GLN A 666 -22.13 18.15 1.25
CA GLN A 666 -21.46 17.17 2.11
C GLN A 666 -21.70 15.72 1.69
N SER A 667 -22.88 15.42 1.13
CA SER A 667 -23.24 14.10 0.61
C SER A 667 -22.94 13.93 -0.88
N HIS A 668 -22.39 14.94 -1.55
CA HIS A 668 -22.14 14.89 -2.98
C HIS A 668 -20.94 13.97 -3.31
N PRO A 669 -20.98 13.18 -4.40
CA PRO A 669 -19.87 12.30 -4.79
C PRO A 669 -18.53 13.02 -5.03
N GLY A 670 -18.56 14.31 -5.35
CA GLY A 670 -17.36 15.14 -5.45
C GLY A 670 -16.70 15.48 -4.10
N VAL A 671 -17.43 15.36 -2.98
CA VAL A 671 -16.93 15.59 -1.61
C VAL A 671 -16.61 14.26 -0.91
N ALA A 672 -17.47 13.26 -1.11
CA ALA A 672 -17.35 11.92 -0.56
C ALA A 672 -17.47 10.90 -1.71
N PRO A 673 -16.40 10.70 -2.51
CA PRO A 673 -16.48 9.81 -3.66
C PRO A 673 -16.81 8.38 -3.24
N PRO A 674 -17.79 7.73 -3.90
CA PRO A 674 -18.10 6.35 -3.62
C PRO A 674 -16.87 5.49 -3.91
N VAL A 675 -16.62 4.50 -3.06
CA VAL A 675 -15.55 3.53 -3.30
C VAL A 675 -15.87 2.80 -4.60
N GLU A 676 -14.97 2.85 -5.59
CA GLU A 676 -15.09 2.04 -6.81
C GLU A 676 -15.07 0.55 -6.42
N ARG A 677 -16.26 -0.05 -6.30
CA ARG A 677 -16.43 -1.46 -5.92
C ARG A 677 -16.34 -2.33 -7.17
N TYR A 678 -15.25 -3.07 -7.28
CA TYR A 678 -15.13 -4.17 -8.22
C TYR A 678 -15.34 -5.50 -7.47
N ASN A 679 -16.48 -6.17 -7.67
CA ASN A 679 -16.74 -7.50 -7.12
C ASN A 679 -16.62 -8.56 -8.23
N PRO A 680 -15.53 -9.33 -8.28
CA PRO A 680 -15.37 -10.35 -9.30
C PRO A 680 -16.20 -11.62 -9.02
N TRP A 681 -16.63 -11.87 -7.77
CA TRP A 681 -17.17 -13.16 -7.34
C TRP A 681 -18.43 -13.62 -8.09
N PRO A 682 -19.40 -12.74 -8.44
CA PRO A 682 -20.52 -13.14 -9.28
C PRO A 682 -20.05 -13.66 -10.66
N ARG A 683 -19.04 -13.03 -11.26
CA ARG A 683 -18.44 -13.48 -12.54
C ARG A 683 -17.68 -14.80 -12.35
N VAL A 684 -16.95 -14.96 -11.24
CA VAL A 684 -16.26 -16.21 -10.91
C VAL A 684 -17.23 -17.37 -10.74
N ARG A 685 -18.33 -17.18 -10.00
CA ARG A 685 -19.33 -18.21 -9.74
C ARG A 685 -20.01 -18.68 -11.02
N LEU A 686 -20.52 -17.74 -11.83
CA LEU A 686 -21.15 -18.05 -13.11
C LEU A 686 -20.21 -18.82 -14.05
N ARG A 687 -18.93 -18.46 -14.08
CA ARG A 687 -17.94 -19.15 -14.93
C ARG A 687 -17.43 -20.47 -14.37
N LEU A 688 -17.42 -20.66 -13.04
CA LEU A 688 -17.15 -21.96 -12.43
C LEU A 688 -18.27 -22.95 -12.77
N ASP A 689 -19.53 -22.51 -12.76
CA ASP A 689 -20.69 -23.30 -13.16
C ASP A 689 -20.59 -23.67 -14.67
N ASP A 690 -20.20 -22.71 -15.53
CA ASP A 690 -19.95 -22.96 -16.96
C ASP A 690 -18.79 -23.95 -17.19
N SER A 691 -17.68 -23.81 -16.44
CA SER A 691 -16.50 -24.66 -16.57
C SER A 691 -16.75 -26.10 -16.10
N ALA A 692 -17.62 -26.29 -15.11
CA ALA A 692 -18.04 -27.62 -14.64
C ALA A 692 -18.90 -28.36 -15.67
N SER A 693 -19.56 -27.63 -16.58
CA SER A 693 -20.44 -28.19 -17.62
C SER A 693 -19.72 -28.63 -18.90
N ALA A 694 -18.45 -28.23 -19.09
CA ALA A 694 -17.67 -28.46 -20.31
C ALA A 694 -16.58 -29.53 -20.10
N LEU A 695 -16.96 -30.78 -19.85
CA LEU A 695 -15.99 -31.89 -19.82
C LEU A 695 -15.40 -32.14 -21.24
N PRO A 696 -14.10 -32.50 -21.36
CA PRO A 696 -13.47 -32.72 -22.66
C PRO A 696 -14.02 -33.96 -23.38
N ASP A 697 -14.19 -33.86 -24.71
CA ASP A 697 -14.58 -34.98 -25.57
C ASP A 697 -13.47 -36.06 -25.64
N LEU A 698 -13.85 -37.29 -25.25
CA LEU A 698 -13.01 -38.49 -25.14
C LEU A 698 -12.14 -38.84 -26.37
N PRO A 699 -12.56 -38.60 -27.64
CA PRO A 699 -11.75 -38.96 -28.82
C PRO A 699 -10.55 -38.04 -29.07
N GLY A 700 -10.66 -36.74 -28.74
CA GLY A 700 -9.58 -35.76 -28.90
C GLY A 700 -8.51 -35.86 -27.82
N SER A 701 -8.93 -36.18 -26.59
CA SER A 701 -8.04 -36.39 -25.45
C SER A 701 -7.10 -37.59 -25.62
N LEU A 702 -7.47 -38.59 -26.43
CA LEU A 702 -6.65 -39.77 -26.68
C LEU A 702 -5.43 -39.45 -27.59
N LYS A 703 -5.63 -38.65 -28.65
CA LYS A 703 -4.53 -38.16 -29.50
C LYS A 703 -3.62 -37.18 -28.75
N GLY A 704 -4.22 -36.25 -27.98
CA GLY A 704 -3.47 -35.33 -27.13
C GLY A 704 -2.69 -36.06 -26.02
N GLY A 705 -3.29 -37.08 -25.41
CA GLY A 705 -2.65 -37.94 -24.42
C GLY A 705 -1.48 -38.75 -24.98
N LEU A 706 -1.58 -39.26 -26.21
CA LEU A 706 -0.49 -39.96 -26.89
C LEU A 706 0.68 -39.03 -27.25
N LEU A 707 0.40 -37.81 -27.73
CA LEU A 707 1.43 -36.80 -27.99
C LEU A 707 2.11 -36.33 -26.71
N ALA A 708 1.33 -36.12 -25.63
CA ALA A 708 1.84 -35.78 -24.31
C ALA A 708 2.73 -36.91 -23.75
N ALA A 709 2.29 -38.16 -23.83
CA ALA A 709 3.08 -39.32 -23.42
C ALA A 709 4.38 -39.44 -24.24
N GLY A 710 4.33 -39.20 -25.55
CA GLY A 710 5.50 -39.17 -26.43
C GLY A 710 6.49 -38.07 -26.06
N ALA A 711 6.02 -36.84 -25.81
CA ALA A 711 6.87 -35.72 -25.40
C ALA A 711 7.53 -35.94 -24.03
N ILE A 712 6.77 -36.48 -23.05
CA ILE A 712 7.31 -36.86 -21.74
C ILE A 712 8.32 -38.00 -21.89
N GLY A 713 8.04 -38.99 -22.75
CA GLY A 713 8.96 -40.08 -23.08
C GLY A 713 10.28 -39.57 -23.64
N ILE A 714 10.25 -38.70 -24.66
CA ILE A 714 11.43 -38.09 -25.28
C ILE A 714 12.23 -37.26 -24.25
N ALA A 715 11.54 -36.47 -23.43
CA ALA A 715 12.18 -35.69 -22.37
C ALA A 715 12.85 -36.60 -21.32
N SER A 716 12.22 -37.73 -20.98
CA SER A 716 12.76 -38.69 -19.98
C SER A 716 14.05 -39.37 -20.44
N LEU A 717 14.20 -39.61 -21.74
CA LEU A 717 15.45 -40.11 -22.35
C LEU A 717 16.60 -39.10 -22.19
N SER A 718 16.27 -37.81 -22.05
CA SER A 718 17.23 -36.71 -21.91
C SER A 718 17.48 -36.31 -20.45
N ASP A 719 16.71 -36.83 -19.48
CA ASP A 719 16.77 -36.43 -18.06
C ASP A 719 18.20 -36.50 -17.49
N LYS A 720 18.91 -37.61 -17.71
CA LYS A 720 20.29 -37.79 -17.21
C LYS A 720 21.31 -36.90 -17.94
N ARG A 721 21.17 -36.75 -19.27
CA ARG A 721 22.06 -35.91 -20.08
C ARG A 721 21.92 -34.45 -19.68
N TRP A 722 20.68 -34.01 -19.46
CA TRP A 722 20.35 -32.65 -19.03
C TRP A 722 20.80 -32.37 -17.60
N ASP A 723 20.53 -33.28 -16.64
CA ASP A 723 21.01 -33.11 -15.26
C ASP A 723 22.54 -33.04 -15.18
N ASN A 724 23.25 -33.87 -15.95
CA ASN A 724 24.72 -33.81 -16.03
C ASN A 724 25.19 -32.47 -16.60
N PHE A 725 24.59 -31.99 -17.69
CA PHE A 725 24.91 -30.67 -18.26
C PHE A 725 24.70 -29.53 -17.25
N ILE A 726 23.59 -29.54 -16.51
CA ILE A 726 23.31 -28.55 -15.45
C ILE A 726 24.32 -28.66 -14.31
N ARG A 727 24.65 -29.87 -13.86
CA ARG A 727 25.62 -30.11 -12.80
C ARG A 727 27.01 -29.56 -13.16
N ASP A 728 27.43 -29.76 -14.41
CA ASP A 728 28.74 -29.34 -14.90
C ASP A 728 28.84 -27.81 -15.08
N HIS A 729 27.70 -27.12 -15.21
CA HIS A 729 27.63 -25.67 -15.41
C HIS A 729 27.02 -24.90 -14.21
N LYS A 730 26.78 -25.56 -13.07
CA LYS A 730 26.08 -24.99 -11.91
C LYS A 730 26.64 -23.66 -11.40
N ASP A 731 27.90 -23.37 -11.67
CA ASP A 731 28.58 -22.16 -11.23
C ASP A 731 28.49 -20.97 -12.20
N ASN A 732 27.89 -21.16 -13.38
CA ASN A 732 27.70 -20.11 -14.38
C ASN A 732 26.74 -19.02 -13.89
N ARG A 733 27.14 -17.75 -14.03
CA ARG A 733 26.33 -16.56 -13.70
C ARG A 733 24.96 -16.54 -14.39
N LEU A 734 24.89 -16.98 -15.65
CA LEU A 734 23.63 -17.03 -16.40
C LEU A 734 22.63 -18.04 -15.80
N LEU A 735 23.12 -19.20 -15.33
CA LEU A 735 22.29 -20.21 -14.69
C LEU A 735 21.80 -19.77 -13.30
N LYS A 736 22.62 -19.02 -12.55
CA LYS A 736 22.25 -18.42 -11.25
C LYS A 736 21.21 -17.29 -11.40
N GLY A 737 21.30 -16.46 -12.45
CA GLY A 737 20.29 -15.43 -12.76
C GLY A 737 18.96 -16.03 -13.24
N TRP A 738 19.03 -17.13 -13.98
CA TRP A 738 17.86 -17.87 -14.45
C TRP A 738 17.10 -18.58 -13.32
N ASP A 739 17.84 -19.15 -12.36
CA ASP A 739 17.31 -19.70 -11.11
C ASP A 739 16.40 -18.70 -10.39
N SER A 740 16.96 -17.50 -10.13
CA SER A 740 16.27 -16.37 -9.50
C SER A 740 14.94 -16.02 -10.19
N PHE A 741 14.97 -15.78 -11.50
CA PHE A 741 13.76 -15.48 -12.30
C PHE A 741 12.70 -16.60 -12.23
N SER A 742 13.12 -17.86 -12.40
CA SER A 742 12.20 -19.01 -12.44
C SER A 742 11.53 -19.34 -11.10
N SER A 743 12.14 -18.91 -9.99
CA SER A 743 11.59 -19.11 -8.65
C SER A 743 10.39 -18.19 -8.38
N VAL A 744 10.42 -16.98 -8.95
CA VAL A 744 9.45 -15.89 -8.73
C VAL A 744 8.39 -15.80 -9.85
N ALA A 745 8.71 -16.25 -11.07
CA ALA A 745 7.84 -16.10 -12.25
C ALA A 745 6.41 -16.65 -12.09
N PRO A 746 6.13 -17.83 -11.49
CA PRO A 746 4.75 -18.28 -11.28
C PRO A 746 3.96 -17.38 -10.32
N TRP A 747 4.63 -16.81 -9.31
CA TRP A 747 4.01 -15.86 -8.39
C TRP A 747 3.74 -14.51 -9.04
N LEU A 748 4.65 -14.05 -9.91
CA LEU A 748 4.39 -12.90 -10.78
C LEU A 748 3.23 -13.16 -11.73
N GLY A 749 3.10 -14.38 -12.26
CA GLY A 749 1.97 -14.79 -13.09
C GLY A 749 0.64 -14.77 -12.33
N VAL A 750 0.60 -15.27 -11.08
CA VAL A 750 -0.60 -15.19 -10.22
C VAL A 750 -0.92 -13.73 -9.88
N GLY A 751 0.10 -12.93 -9.53
CA GLY A 751 -0.06 -11.50 -9.26
C GLY A 751 -0.57 -10.73 -10.48
N ALA A 752 -0.01 -11.01 -11.66
CA ALA A 752 -0.41 -10.41 -12.93
C ALA A 752 -1.79 -10.87 -13.38
N ALA A 753 -2.18 -12.13 -13.17
CA ALA A 753 -3.50 -12.64 -13.48
C ALA A 753 -4.57 -12.10 -12.51
N GLY A 754 -4.25 -12.00 -11.21
CA GLY A 754 -5.09 -11.32 -10.21
C GLY A 754 -5.23 -9.84 -10.50
N ALA A 755 -4.15 -9.17 -10.88
CA ALA A 755 -4.17 -7.81 -11.37
C ALA A 755 -5.02 -7.70 -12.65
N ALA A 756 -4.82 -8.54 -13.67
CA ALA A 756 -5.62 -8.51 -14.90
C ALA A 756 -7.11 -8.71 -14.62
N MET A 757 -7.45 -9.68 -13.76
CA MET A 757 -8.80 -9.93 -13.26
C MET A 757 -9.40 -8.68 -12.60
N MET A 758 -8.62 -7.93 -11.81
CA MET A 758 -9.09 -6.75 -11.08
C MET A 758 -9.01 -5.42 -11.85
N LEU A 759 -8.16 -5.32 -12.88
CA LEU A 759 -7.74 -4.06 -13.50
C LEU A 759 -8.10 -3.94 -14.99
N GLY A 760 -8.56 -5.02 -15.60
CA GLY A 760 -8.83 -5.09 -17.04
C GLY A 760 -10.22 -4.62 -17.47
N ASN A 761 -10.32 -4.29 -18.76
CA ASN A 761 -11.61 -4.31 -19.47
C ASN A 761 -12.18 -5.75 -19.46
N ASP A 762 -13.43 -5.94 -19.93
CA ASP A 762 -14.09 -7.24 -19.87
C ASP A 762 -13.28 -8.39 -20.47
N ARG A 763 -12.49 -8.10 -21.51
CA ARG A 763 -11.58 -9.05 -22.13
C ARG A 763 -10.40 -9.41 -21.21
N PHE A 764 -9.62 -8.42 -20.75
CA PHE A 764 -8.42 -8.64 -19.93
C PHE A 764 -8.74 -9.21 -18.55
N SER A 765 -9.85 -8.76 -17.95
CA SER A 765 -10.38 -9.31 -16.70
C SER A 765 -10.83 -10.76 -16.85
N ASN A 766 -11.45 -11.11 -17.99
CA ASN A 766 -11.80 -12.48 -18.31
C ASN A 766 -10.56 -13.37 -18.41
N THR A 767 -9.54 -12.93 -19.14
CA THR A 767 -8.29 -13.67 -19.30
C THR A 767 -7.59 -13.93 -17.97
N GLY A 768 -7.54 -12.90 -17.10
CA GLY A 768 -6.96 -13.02 -15.76
C GLY A 768 -7.68 -14.05 -14.88
N LEU A 769 -9.02 -14.08 -14.94
CA LEU A 769 -9.79 -15.08 -14.22
C LEU A 769 -9.57 -16.51 -14.75
N ILE A 770 -9.59 -16.69 -16.07
CA ILE A 770 -9.31 -17.99 -16.71
C ILE A 770 -7.93 -18.48 -16.27
N ALA A 771 -6.92 -17.60 -16.32
CA ALA A 771 -5.56 -17.93 -15.90
C ALA A 771 -5.49 -18.40 -14.44
N LEU A 772 -6.19 -17.75 -13.52
CA LEU A 772 -6.23 -18.17 -12.11
C LEU A 772 -6.96 -19.51 -11.91
N GLN A 773 -8.08 -19.73 -12.61
CA GLN A 773 -8.80 -21.00 -12.58
C GLN A 773 -7.95 -22.13 -13.16
N SER A 774 -7.28 -21.89 -14.29
CA SER A 774 -6.35 -22.83 -14.90
C SER A 774 -5.20 -23.17 -13.97
N ALA A 775 -4.64 -22.18 -13.27
CA ALA A 775 -3.59 -22.41 -12.28
C ALA A 775 -4.07 -23.30 -11.11
N ALA A 776 -5.30 -23.10 -10.63
CA ALA A 776 -5.90 -23.92 -9.58
C ALA A 776 -6.11 -25.37 -10.06
N VAL A 777 -6.67 -25.57 -11.26
CA VAL A 777 -6.89 -26.90 -11.85
C VAL A 777 -5.57 -27.61 -12.10
N ALA A 778 -4.60 -26.94 -12.71
CA ALA A 778 -3.28 -27.50 -13.01
C ALA A 778 -2.51 -27.84 -11.72
N GLY A 779 -2.55 -26.95 -10.73
CA GLY A 779 -1.94 -27.16 -9.42
C GLY A 779 -2.56 -28.34 -8.67
N GLY A 780 -3.90 -28.41 -8.62
CA GLY A 780 -4.65 -29.51 -8.01
C GLY A 780 -4.36 -30.86 -8.69
N SER A 781 -4.41 -30.88 -10.02
CA SER A 781 -4.08 -32.06 -10.84
C SER A 781 -2.65 -32.54 -10.59
N SER A 782 -1.70 -31.61 -10.55
CA SER A 782 -0.30 -31.92 -10.27
C SER A 782 -0.10 -32.49 -8.86
N LEU A 783 -0.80 -31.98 -7.85
CA LEU A 783 -0.77 -32.54 -6.48
C LEU A 783 -1.33 -33.96 -6.41
N LEU A 784 -2.41 -34.25 -7.13
CA LEU A 784 -2.99 -35.60 -7.19
C LEU A 784 -2.03 -36.59 -7.87
N ILE A 785 -1.44 -36.20 -9.00
CA ILE A 785 -0.48 -37.06 -9.72
C ILE A 785 0.77 -37.30 -8.86
N LYS A 786 1.23 -36.30 -8.11
CA LYS A 786 2.35 -36.45 -7.17
C LYS A 786 2.11 -37.53 -6.12
N GLN A 787 0.89 -37.61 -5.58
CA GLN A 787 0.51 -38.65 -4.62
C GLN A 787 0.55 -40.06 -5.24
N ALA A 788 0.25 -40.18 -6.53
CA ALA A 788 0.25 -41.44 -7.25
C ALA A 788 1.66 -41.89 -7.69
N VAL A 789 2.46 -40.99 -8.24
CA VAL A 789 3.74 -41.33 -8.89
C VAL A 789 4.92 -41.38 -7.91
N ASN A 790 4.90 -40.56 -6.85
CA ASN A 790 5.91 -40.57 -5.78
C ASN A 790 7.38 -40.59 -6.27
N ARG A 791 7.70 -39.85 -7.34
CA ARG A 791 9.04 -39.83 -7.97
C ARG A 791 10.04 -39.06 -7.12
N SER A 792 11.26 -39.56 -7.00
CA SER A 792 12.38 -38.87 -6.36
C SER A 792 12.89 -37.70 -7.19
N ARG A 793 13.44 -36.70 -6.51
CA ARG A 793 14.11 -35.56 -7.17
C ARG A 793 15.49 -35.99 -7.70
N PRO A 794 16.17 -35.15 -8.51
CA PRO A 794 17.55 -35.37 -8.94
C PRO A 794 18.55 -35.34 -7.76
N GLU A 795 18.64 -36.45 -7.01
CA GLU A 795 19.58 -36.65 -5.90
C GLU A 795 20.83 -37.41 -6.37
N PRO A 796 22.01 -37.19 -5.77
CA PRO A 796 23.19 -38.02 -6.02
C PRO A 796 22.83 -39.51 -5.83
N ASP A 797 23.16 -40.34 -6.82
CA ASP A 797 22.96 -41.80 -6.82
C ASP A 797 21.51 -42.31 -6.94
N SER A 798 20.53 -41.42 -7.20
CA SER A 798 19.15 -41.80 -7.48
C SER A 798 18.90 -42.09 -8.97
N GLY A 799 18.20 -43.20 -9.27
CA GLY A 799 17.72 -43.48 -10.62
C GLY A 799 16.64 -42.48 -11.03
N HIS A 800 16.55 -42.09 -12.32
CA HIS A 800 15.59 -41.07 -12.75
C HIS A 800 14.12 -41.49 -12.59
N TRP A 801 13.80 -42.76 -12.28
CA TRP A 801 12.46 -43.25 -11.96
C TRP A 801 12.36 -43.81 -10.53
N ALA A 802 13.32 -43.48 -9.67
CA ALA A 802 13.30 -43.93 -8.28
C ALA A 802 12.13 -43.30 -7.52
N THR A 803 11.61 -44.02 -6.53
CA THR A 803 10.58 -43.53 -5.63
C THR A 803 11.21 -42.87 -4.40
N GLN A 804 10.47 -41.97 -3.76
CA GLN A 804 10.94 -41.34 -2.53
C GLN A 804 11.07 -42.35 -1.38
N SER A 805 12.06 -42.15 -0.50
CA SER A 805 12.29 -42.94 0.69
C SER A 805 11.17 -42.78 1.74
N ALA A 806 10.95 -43.83 2.56
CA ALA A 806 9.95 -43.83 3.61
C ALA A 806 10.21 -42.68 4.61
N GLY A 807 9.21 -41.81 4.81
CA GLY A 807 9.29 -40.63 5.69
C GLY A 807 9.29 -39.27 4.98
N LYS A 808 9.50 -39.22 3.65
CA LYS A 808 9.29 -38.00 2.86
C LYS A 808 7.81 -37.85 2.49
N SER A 809 7.30 -36.62 2.51
CA SER A 809 5.91 -36.35 2.12
C SER A 809 5.72 -36.61 0.62
N LYS A 810 4.71 -37.39 0.25
CA LYS A 810 4.34 -37.61 -1.16
C LYS A 810 3.96 -36.32 -1.90
N SER A 811 3.61 -35.25 -1.18
CA SER A 811 3.43 -33.91 -1.77
C SER A 811 4.74 -33.30 -2.30
N ASP A 812 5.89 -33.79 -1.84
CA ASP A 812 7.23 -33.34 -2.26
C ASP A 812 7.78 -34.13 -3.44
N SER A 813 6.98 -35.04 -4.02
CA SER A 813 7.28 -35.78 -5.25
C SER A 813 7.74 -34.87 -6.38
N SER A 814 8.69 -35.37 -7.18
CA SER A 814 9.29 -34.65 -8.31
C SER A 814 8.34 -34.58 -9.51
N PHE A 815 7.55 -35.63 -9.77
CA PHE A 815 6.67 -35.70 -10.94
C PHE A 815 5.21 -35.44 -10.58
N PRO A 816 4.50 -34.53 -11.29
CA PRO A 816 5.01 -33.54 -12.24
C PRO A 816 5.42 -32.23 -11.53
N SER A 817 6.05 -31.30 -12.25
CA SER A 817 6.44 -30.00 -11.70
C SER A 817 5.23 -29.07 -11.51
N ASN A 818 4.85 -28.77 -10.26
CA ASN A 818 3.80 -27.79 -9.94
C ASN A 818 4.10 -26.41 -10.52
N HIS A 819 5.37 -25.98 -10.49
CA HIS A 819 5.75 -24.66 -10.99
C HIS A 819 5.62 -24.55 -12.51
N ALA A 820 5.96 -25.62 -13.24
CA ALA A 820 5.77 -25.66 -14.69
C ALA A 820 4.27 -25.70 -15.04
N ALA A 821 3.49 -26.49 -14.29
CA ALA A 821 2.04 -26.55 -14.44
C ALA A 821 1.38 -25.19 -14.22
N MET A 822 1.76 -24.46 -13.18
CA MET A 822 1.25 -23.12 -12.93
C MET A 822 1.72 -22.11 -13.99
N ALA A 823 3.00 -22.13 -14.38
CA ALA A 823 3.53 -21.16 -15.35
C ALA A 823 2.81 -21.25 -16.70
N PHE A 824 2.62 -22.47 -17.22
CA PHE A 824 1.87 -22.67 -18.47
C PHE A 824 0.37 -22.39 -18.28
N ALA A 825 -0.25 -22.82 -17.17
CA ALA A 825 -1.66 -22.54 -16.92
C ALA A 825 -1.99 -21.04 -16.82
N LEU A 826 -1.07 -20.24 -16.28
CA LEU A 826 -1.22 -18.79 -16.19
C LEU A 826 -0.94 -18.12 -17.54
N ALA A 827 0.00 -18.63 -18.33
CA ALA A 827 0.39 -18.04 -19.62
C ALA A 827 -0.59 -18.36 -20.75
N THR A 828 -1.11 -19.60 -20.82
CA THR A 828 -1.92 -20.09 -21.95
C THR A 828 -3.14 -19.21 -22.23
N PRO A 829 -3.97 -18.81 -21.25
CA PRO A 829 -5.13 -17.97 -21.54
C PRO A 829 -4.76 -16.62 -22.14
N PHE A 830 -3.66 -15.99 -21.70
CA PHE A 830 -3.17 -14.74 -22.29
C PHE A 830 -2.54 -14.95 -23.67
N ALA A 831 -1.80 -16.03 -23.87
CA ALA A 831 -1.20 -16.36 -25.15
C ALA A 831 -2.26 -16.57 -26.24
N GLU A 832 -3.32 -17.30 -25.91
CA GLU A 832 -4.44 -17.58 -26.80
C GLU A 832 -5.36 -16.36 -26.98
N GLU A 833 -5.63 -15.61 -25.91
CA GLU A 833 -6.54 -14.47 -25.98
C GLU A 833 -5.95 -13.27 -26.71
N TYR A 834 -4.63 -13.05 -26.61
CA TYR A 834 -3.95 -11.86 -27.18
C TYR A 834 -3.05 -12.18 -28.36
N ASP A 835 -3.11 -13.41 -28.90
CA ASP A 835 -2.20 -13.89 -29.95
C ASP A 835 -0.72 -13.60 -29.60
N ALA A 836 -0.36 -13.95 -28.36
CA ALA A 836 0.91 -13.62 -27.72
C ALA A 836 1.74 -14.89 -27.46
N PRO A 837 2.19 -15.62 -28.50
CA PRO A 837 2.87 -16.91 -28.35
C PRO A 837 4.21 -16.80 -27.60
N TRP A 838 4.80 -15.60 -27.53
CA TRP A 838 6.03 -15.34 -26.75
C TRP A 838 5.86 -15.65 -25.25
N LEU A 839 4.63 -15.63 -24.72
CA LEU A 839 4.34 -16.02 -23.33
C LEU A 839 4.63 -17.49 -23.06
N TYR A 840 4.53 -18.37 -24.06
CA TYR A 840 4.99 -19.75 -23.94
C TYR A 840 6.51 -19.85 -23.80
N GLY A 841 7.26 -18.91 -24.40
CA GLY A 841 8.70 -18.76 -24.20
C GLY A 841 9.03 -18.41 -22.75
N VAL A 842 8.27 -17.48 -22.15
CA VAL A 842 8.40 -17.11 -20.73
C VAL A 842 8.07 -18.29 -19.81
N ALA A 843 6.97 -19.02 -20.06
CA ALA A 843 6.58 -20.20 -19.29
C ALA A 843 7.61 -21.33 -19.40
N THR A 844 8.18 -21.54 -20.60
CA THR A 844 9.24 -22.51 -20.85
C THR A 844 10.52 -22.14 -20.10
N ALA A 845 10.93 -20.87 -20.16
CA ALA A 845 12.07 -20.36 -19.41
C ALA A 845 11.86 -20.54 -17.90
N SER A 846 10.68 -20.20 -17.37
CA SER A 846 10.34 -20.44 -15.97
C SER A 846 10.39 -21.92 -15.58
N SER A 847 9.99 -22.81 -16.49
CA SER A 847 9.94 -24.25 -16.22
C SER A 847 11.34 -24.88 -16.21
N LEU A 848 12.17 -24.54 -17.19
CA LEU A 848 13.55 -25.02 -17.30
C LEU A 848 14.43 -24.56 -16.14
N GLY A 849 14.19 -23.38 -15.55
CA GLY A 849 14.90 -22.96 -14.35
C GLY A 849 14.74 -23.92 -13.14
N ARG A 850 13.66 -24.70 -13.09
CA ARG A 850 13.48 -25.76 -12.06
C ARG A 850 14.38 -26.96 -12.26
N THR A 851 14.76 -27.24 -13.51
CA THR A 851 15.78 -28.24 -13.84
C THR A 851 17.18 -27.70 -13.55
N ALA A 852 17.43 -26.40 -13.78
CA ALA A 852 18.68 -25.73 -13.42
C ALA A 852 18.94 -25.74 -11.90
N GLN A 853 17.88 -25.63 -11.10
CA GLN A 853 17.91 -25.80 -9.64
C GLN A 853 18.07 -27.25 -9.17
N ARG A 854 18.07 -28.23 -10.10
CA ARG A 854 17.99 -29.67 -9.82
C ARG A 854 16.83 -30.05 -8.88
N LYS A 855 15.73 -29.29 -8.93
CA LYS A 855 14.51 -29.55 -8.14
C LYS A 855 13.57 -30.52 -8.84
N HIS A 856 13.69 -30.66 -10.16
CA HIS A 856 12.85 -31.45 -11.04
C HIS A 856 13.68 -32.00 -12.21
N TRP A 857 13.35 -33.20 -12.68
CA TRP A 857 13.86 -33.74 -13.94
C TRP A 857 13.28 -32.96 -15.15
N LEU A 858 13.91 -33.04 -16.32
CA LEU A 858 13.43 -32.36 -17.52
C LEU A 858 12.01 -32.83 -17.88
N SER A 859 11.79 -34.14 -17.86
CA SER A 859 10.48 -34.76 -18.07
C SER A 859 9.41 -34.33 -17.06
N ASP A 860 9.78 -34.02 -15.81
CA ASP A 860 8.84 -33.49 -14.81
C ASP A 860 8.32 -32.10 -15.20
N THR A 861 9.20 -31.27 -15.77
CA THR A 861 8.86 -29.91 -16.21
C THR A 861 8.07 -29.91 -17.51
N VAL A 862 8.36 -30.83 -18.43
CA VAL A 862 7.57 -31.04 -19.65
C VAL A 862 6.17 -31.56 -19.30
N ALA A 863 6.06 -32.55 -18.42
CA ALA A 863 4.78 -33.06 -17.94
C ALA A 863 3.97 -31.98 -17.21
N GLY A 864 4.62 -31.22 -16.33
CA GLY A 864 3.98 -30.08 -15.67
C GLY A 864 3.49 -29.04 -16.67
N GLY A 865 4.34 -28.61 -17.61
CA GLY A 865 3.97 -27.64 -18.64
C GLY A 865 2.79 -28.09 -19.51
N LEU A 866 2.73 -29.37 -19.87
CA LEU A 866 1.60 -29.96 -20.61
C LEU A 866 0.30 -29.95 -19.79
N ILE A 867 0.34 -30.29 -18.50
CA ILE A 867 -0.82 -30.20 -17.60
C ILE A 867 -1.31 -28.75 -17.55
N GLY A 868 -0.38 -27.79 -17.41
CA GLY A 868 -0.69 -26.37 -17.39
C GLY A 868 -1.32 -25.88 -18.71
N TYR A 869 -0.71 -26.24 -19.84
CA TYR A 869 -1.20 -25.89 -21.17
C TYR A 869 -2.60 -26.45 -21.43
N VAL A 870 -2.83 -27.73 -21.12
CA VAL A 870 -4.15 -28.37 -21.30
C VAL A 870 -5.19 -27.70 -20.41
N ALA A 871 -4.90 -27.46 -19.13
CA ALA A 871 -5.83 -26.77 -18.23
C ALA A 871 -6.13 -25.33 -18.69
N GLY A 872 -5.10 -24.62 -19.17
CA GLY A 872 -5.21 -23.28 -19.77
C GLY A 872 -6.09 -23.26 -21.00
N HIS A 873 -5.77 -24.09 -21.99
CA HIS A 873 -6.44 -24.16 -23.28
C HIS A 873 -7.87 -24.67 -23.13
N TRP A 874 -8.08 -25.69 -22.28
CA TRP A 874 -9.41 -26.23 -21.99
C TRP A 874 -10.33 -25.16 -21.38
N LEU A 875 -9.91 -24.48 -20.31
CA LEU A 875 -10.75 -23.47 -19.66
C LEU A 875 -10.95 -22.23 -20.55
N TRP A 876 -9.92 -21.81 -21.28
CA TRP A 876 -10.04 -20.74 -22.26
C TRP A 876 -11.06 -21.08 -23.37
N LYS A 877 -11.01 -22.30 -23.90
CA LYS A 877 -11.94 -22.76 -24.96
C LYS A 877 -13.36 -22.98 -24.42
N ALA A 878 -13.50 -23.58 -23.24
CA ALA A 878 -14.78 -23.82 -22.59
C ALA A 878 -15.56 -22.52 -22.38
N GLN A 879 -14.85 -21.43 -22.07
CA GLN A 879 -15.46 -20.12 -21.81
C GLN A 879 -15.64 -19.25 -23.05
N ARG A 880 -15.36 -19.77 -24.25
CA ARG A 880 -15.48 -19.06 -25.55
C ARG A 880 -16.69 -19.50 -26.39
N ASN A 881 -17.25 -20.67 -26.10
CA ASN A 881 -18.20 -21.34 -27.01
C ASN A 881 -19.68 -20.95 -26.86
N GLU A 882 -20.06 -20.02 -25.98
CA GLU A 882 -21.44 -19.55 -25.92
C GLU A 882 -21.51 -18.03 -25.69
N GLY A 883 -21.89 -17.29 -26.74
CA GLY A 883 -22.25 -15.87 -26.69
C GLY A 883 -23.57 -15.61 -25.95
N ARG A 884 -23.77 -16.22 -24.78
CA ARG A 884 -25.04 -16.15 -24.03
C ARG A 884 -25.23 -14.88 -23.21
N TYR A 885 -24.21 -14.04 -23.04
CA TYR A 885 -24.32 -12.88 -22.16
C TYR A 885 -23.91 -11.57 -22.86
N GLN A 886 -24.88 -10.71 -23.16
CA GLN A 886 -24.63 -9.32 -23.55
C GLN A 886 -24.66 -8.44 -22.31
N THR A 887 -23.59 -7.69 -22.09
CA THR A 887 -23.46 -6.74 -20.98
C THR A 887 -23.79 -5.34 -21.46
N GLY A 888 -24.88 -4.76 -20.93
CA GLY A 888 -25.24 -3.36 -21.12
C GLY A 888 -25.01 -2.56 -19.84
N LEU A 889 -24.30 -1.45 -19.96
CA LEU A 889 -24.15 -0.45 -18.90
C LEU A 889 -25.44 0.38 -18.84
N ASN A 890 -26.25 0.20 -17.80
CA ASN A 890 -27.38 1.07 -17.53
C ASN A 890 -26.91 2.21 -16.63
N LEU A 891 -26.84 3.40 -17.22
CA LEU A 891 -26.53 4.65 -16.54
C LEU A 891 -27.84 5.32 -16.14
N GLY A 892 -28.23 5.17 -14.87
CA GLY A 892 -29.28 5.97 -14.24
C GLY A 892 -28.67 7.03 -13.31
N PRO A 893 -29.41 8.11 -12.97
CA PRO A 893 -28.92 9.19 -12.12
C PRO A 893 -28.36 8.72 -10.76
N ASP A 894 -28.92 7.62 -10.21
CA ASP A 894 -28.57 7.12 -8.87
C ASP A 894 -28.12 5.65 -8.82
N GLN A 895 -27.98 4.97 -9.97
CA GLN A 895 -27.50 3.58 -10.02
C GLN A 895 -26.68 3.32 -11.28
N ILE A 896 -25.47 2.78 -11.08
CA ILE A 896 -24.67 2.15 -12.14
C ILE A 896 -24.96 0.65 -12.05
N GLY A 897 -25.82 0.17 -12.95
CA GLY A 897 -26.19 -1.24 -13.04
C GLY A 897 -25.50 -1.92 -14.22
N VAL A 898 -24.89 -3.08 -13.98
CA VAL A 898 -24.49 -3.99 -15.06
C VAL A 898 -25.68 -4.89 -15.35
N THR A 899 -26.30 -4.71 -16.51
CA THR A 899 -27.34 -5.62 -16.99
C THR A 899 -26.68 -6.74 -17.75
N VAL A 900 -26.81 -7.98 -17.24
CA VAL A 900 -26.36 -9.19 -17.93
C VAL A 900 -27.59 -9.83 -18.55
N GLN A 901 -27.83 -9.57 -19.83
CA GLN A 901 -28.91 -10.24 -20.55
C GLN A 901 -28.44 -11.59 -21.05
N LYS A 902 -29.16 -12.64 -20.64
CA LYS A 902 -29.01 -13.97 -21.20
C LYS A 902 -29.70 -14.00 -22.57
N SER A 903 -28.94 -14.01 -23.66
CA SER A 903 -29.50 -14.34 -24.97
C SER A 903 -29.76 -15.84 -24.99
N TYR A 904 -31.03 -16.22 -25.14
CA TYR A 904 -31.46 -17.62 -25.28
C TYR A 904 -31.02 -18.20 -26.62
#